data_AF-A0AAY4A5E1-F1
#
_entry.id   AF-A0AAY4A5E1-F1
#
_cell.length_a   1.000
_cell.length_b   1.000
_cell.length_c   1.000
_cell.angle_alpha   90.00
_cell.angle_beta   90.00
_cell.angle_gamma   90.00
#
_symmetry.space_group_name_H-M   'P 1'
#
loop_
_entity.id
_entity.type
_entity.pdbx_description
1 polymer ?
#
loop_
_entity_poly.entity_id
_entity_poly.type
_entity_poly.pdbx_seq_one_letter_code
_entity_poly.pdbx_strand_id
1 'polypeptide(L)'
;STLLASELTLISSVHKTLEKSVLRYFLAQMTLIVCLECPPMGLETLKIDDFQLHASTMRRYGLGAHRGRLNIQAGLYEDDFYDGGWCAGRNDPLQWFEVDARRLTKFTGVITQGRSSLWSSDWVTSYRVLFSNDSHTWVMLRNGSKELIFPGNKEKEIPVLNLFTQPVVARYIRVNPRSWYNSGSICMRVEVLGCPMPDPNNYYRRRNEVTTTDNLDFKHHSYKEMRQLMKVVNEFCPNITRIYNIGKSYNGQKLYAVEISDNPGEHELGEPEFRYMAGSHGNEVLGRELLLLLMQFMCQEYLSGNPRIRHLVDETRIHLLPSVNPDGYDKAFEVGSELGGWSLGRWSQDGLDIHHNFPDLNTILWEAEARKWVPRKIFNHHVPIPEWYQSKNATVAVETRALIAWMEKIPFVLGGNLQGGELVVTFPYDRSRLVGVTRQVTPTPDDHVFRWLAFSYASTHRLMTDASRRVCHTEDFAKEDGTINGASWHTAPGSMNDFSYLHTNCFELSMYVGCDKFPHESELPEEWENNRESLLVFMEQVHRGIKGVVRDFQGRGIANAIISVEGISHDIRTAADGDYWRLLNPGEYRVTVRAEGYNPSSKVCEVGYEIGATHCNFVISRTNMSRIKEIMEKFGKQPINMPNRRLQMRPI
;
A
#
# COMPACT_ATOMS: atom_id res chain seq x y z
N SER A 1 -49.55 26.42 32.90
CA SER A 1 -48.17 26.44 32.38
C SER A 1 -47.62 25.05 32.05
N THR A 2 -48.24 23.95 32.50
CA THR A 2 -47.76 22.56 32.29
C THR A 2 -48.36 21.82 31.09
N LEU A 3 -49.45 22.30 30.47
CA LEU A 3 -50.04 21.70 29.25
C LEU A 3 -49.38 22.18 27.93
N LEU A 4 -48.89 23.42 27.90
CA LEU A 4 -48.18 23.98 26.73
C LEU A 4 -46.78 23.36 26.55
N ALA A 5 -46.12 22.94 27.64
CA ALA A 5 -44.80 22.32 27.58
C ALA A 5 -44.82 20.90 27.00
N SER A 6 -45.91 20.14 27.24
CA SER A 6 -46.12 18.80 26.68
C SER A 6 -46.48 18.82 25.19
N GLU A 7 -47.26 19.82 24.73
CA GLU A 7 -47.58 19.96 23.31
C GLU A 7 -46.36 20.42 22.50
N LEU A 8 -45.52 21.31 23.04
CA LEU A 8 -44.27 21.75 22.38
C LEU A 8 -43.22 20.63 22.28
N THR A 9 -43.16 19.71 23.25
CA THR A 9 -42.28 18.53 23.17
C THR A 9 -42.80 17.47 22.20
N LEU A 10 -44.12 17.30 22.10
CA LEU A 10 -44.72 16.41 21.10
C LEU A 10 -44.52 16.96 19.68
N ILE A 11 -44.69 18.27 19.47
CA ILE A 11 -44.45 18.93 18.16
C ILE A 11 -42.95 18.90 17.81
N SER A 12 -42.04 19.11 18.76
CA SER A 12 -40.59 18.96 18.53
C SER A 12 -40.19 17.52 18.19
N SER A 13 -40.79 16.54 18.86
CA SER A 13 -40.55 15.12 18.58
C SER A 13 -41.10 14.74 17.21
N VAL A 14 -42.34 15.13 16.89
CA VAL A 14 -42.97 14.88 15.59
C VAL A 14 -42.21 15.59 14.46
N HIS A 15 -41.72 16.81 14.67
CA HIS A 15 -40.90 17.53 13.69
C HIS A 15 -39.52 16.89 13.50
N LYS A 16 -38.85 16.42 14.56
CA LYS A 16 -37.59 15.65 14.47
C LYS A 16 -37.78 14.28 13.80
N THR A 17 -38.92 13.63 13.99
CA THR A 17 -39.25 12.35 13.33
C THR A 17 -39.63 12.58 11.86
N LEU A 18 -40.37 13.66 11.56
CA LEU A 18 -40.65 14.09 10.18
C LEU A 18 -39.38 14.50 9.44
N GLU A 19 -38.47 15.30 10.03
CA GLU A 19 -37.17 15.62 9.44
C GLU A 19 -36.31 14.37 9.21
N LYS A 20 -36.26 13.42 10.15
CA LYS A 20 -35.55 12.14 9.94
C LYS A 20 -36.19 11.27 8.85
N SER A 21 -37.52 11.27 8.73
CA SER A 21 -38.24 10.51 7.70
C SER A 21 -38.15 11.16 6.32
N VAL A 22 -38.19 12.49 6.24
CA VAL A 22 -38.02 13.28 5.01
C VAL A 22 -36.55 13.27 4.58
N LEU A 23 -35.59 13.34 5.52
CA LEU A 23 -34.17 13.15 5.23
C LEU A 23 -33.88 11.70 4.83
N ARG A 24 -34.56 10.68 5.37
CA ARG A 24 -34.49 9.30 4.87
C ARG A 24 -35.15 9.16 3.50
N TYR A 25 -36.22 9.89 3.20
CA TYR A 25 -36.87 9.88 1.88
C TYR A 25 -36.05 10.64 0.84
N PHE A 26 -35.39 11.73 1.22
CA PHE A 26 -34.43 12.49 0.41
C PHE A 26 -33.09 11.76 0.27
N LEU A 27 -32.62 11.06 1.30
CA LEU A 27 -31.47 10.15 1.23
C LEU A 27 -31.81 8.92 0.39
N ALA A 28 -33.03 8.38 0.49
CA ALA A 28 -33.55 7.31 -0.36
C ALA A 28 -33.77 7.77 -1.81
N GLN A 29 -34.18 9.02 -2.03
CA GLN A 29 -34.27 9.63 -3.36
C GLN A 29 -32.89 10.03 -3.91
N MET A 30 -31.93 10.45 -3.07
CA MET A 30 -30.53 10.65 -3.46
C MET A 30 -29.82 9.31 -3.72
N THR A 31 -30.11 8.25 -2.95
CA THR A 31 -29.65 6.88 -3.29
C THR A 31 -30.37 6.35 -4.52
N LEU A 32 -31.63 6.70 -4.78
CA LEU A 32 -32.30 6.38 -6.05
C LEU A 32 -31.73 7.17 -7.24
N ILE A 33 -31.21 8.39 -7.02
CA ILE A 33 -30.58 9.21 -8.06
C ILE A 33 -29.14 8.75 -8.34
N VAL A 34 -28.43 8.21 -7.35
CA VAL A 34 -27.13 7.53 -7.55
C VAL A 34 -27.30 6.12 -8.16
N CYS A 35 -28.51 5.55 -8.15
CA CYS A 35 -28.84 4.24 -8.74
C CYS A 35 -28.97 4.24 -10.28
N LEU A 36 -28.59 5.32 -10.97
CA LEU A 36 -28.81 5.48 -12.41
C LEU A 36 -27.64 5.04 -13.30
N GLU A 37 -26.43 4.91 -12.77
CA GLU A 37 -25.24 4.51 -13.55
C GLU A 37 -24.72 3.16 -13.07
N CYS A 38 -24.50 2.26 -14.02
CA CYS A 38 -23.96 0.93 -13.72
C CYS A 38 -22.45 1.00 -13.49
N PRO A 39 -21.90 0.18 -12.58
CA PRO A 39 -20.46 0.13 -12.32
C PRO A 39 -19.69 -0.38 -13.54
N PRO A 40 -18.35 -0.21 -13.58
CA PRO A 40 -17.50 -0.92 -14.51
C PRO A 40 -17.73 -2.42 -14.39
N MET A 41 -17.68 -3.12 -15.52
CA MET A 41 -17.87 -4.56 -15.57
C MET A 41 -16.63 -5.33 -15.10
N GLY A 42 -15.48 -4.65 -15.03
CA GLY A 42 -14.22 -5.17 -14.51
C GLY A 42 -13.29 -5.67 -15.62
N LEU A 43 -13.15 -4.91 -16.70
CA LEU A 43 -12.08 -5.14 -17.67
C LEU A 43 -10.73 -4.78 -17.03
N GLU A 44 -10.65 -3.66 -16.31
CA GLU A 44 -9.45 -3.23 -15.56
C GLU A 44 -9.13 -4.17 -14.40
N THR A 45 -10.11 -4.46 -13.55
CA THR A 45 -9.98 -5.32 -12.36
C THR A 45 -9.89 -6.81 -12.66
N LEU A 46 -9.89 -7.18 -13.94
CA LEU A 46 -9.77 -8.55 -14.45
C LEU A 46 -10.93 -9.48 -14.09
N LYS A 47 -12.04 -8.95 -13.54
CA LYS A 47 -13.28 -9.69 -13.29
C LYS A 47 -13.91 -10.24 -14.58
N ILE A 48 -13.71 -9.54 -15.69
CA ILE A 48 -13.99 -10.06 -17.03
C ILE A 48 -12.81 -10.92 -17.46
N ASP A 49 -13.05 -12.21 -17.67
CA ASP A 49 -12.03 -13.15 -18.11
C ASP A 49 -11.63 -12.95 -19.58
N ASP A 50 -10.42 -13.38 -19.98
CA ASP A 50 -9.92 -13.21 -21.35
C ASP A 50 -10.78 -13.88 -22.42
N PHE A 51 -11.44 -15.00 -22.10
CA PHE A 51 -12.35 -15.69 -23.03
C PHE A 51 -13.70 -14.99 -23.22
N GLN A 52 -14.00 -13.96 -22.43
CA GLN A 52 -15.15 -13.07 -22.67
C GLN A 52 -14.81 -11.93 -23.65
N LEU A 53 -13.54 -11.83 -24.07
CA LEU A 53 -13.06 -10.75 -24.93
C LEU A 53 -12.73 -11.28 -26.33
N HIS A 54 -13.31 -10.63 -27.35
CA HIS A 54 -13.07 -10.96 -28.74
C HIS A 54 -12.77 -9.72 -29.57
N ALA A 55 -12.13 -9.90 -30.72
CA ALA A 55 -11.89 -8.82 -31.65
C ALA A 55 -11.96 -9.32 -33.10
N SER A 56 -12.26 -8.40 -34.02
CA SER A 56 -12.33 -8.68 -35.46
C SER A 56 -11.02 -9.25 -36.01
N THR A 57 -9.92 -8.63 -35.61
CA THR A 57 -8.54 -9.01 -35.94
C THR A 57 -7.62 -8.52 -34.84
N MET A 58 -6.40 -9.07 -34.79
CA MET A 58 -5.33 -8.58 -33.93
C MET A 58 -4.04 -8.45 -34.75
N ARG A 59 -3.22 -7.44 -34.47
CA ARG A 59 -1.92 -7.26 -35.15
C ARG A 59 -0.92 -8.36 -34.80
N ARG A 60 -0.91 -8.78 -33.54
CA ARG A 60 -0.10 -9.87 -32.95
C ARG A 60 -0.69 -10.24 -31.60
N TYR A 61 -0.20 -11.32 -31.00
CA TYR A 61 -0.72 -11.83 -29.73
C TYR A 61 -0.67 -10.78 -28.60
N GLY A 62 0.48 -10.13 -28.39
CA GLY A 62 0.63 -9.08 -27.37
C GLY A 62 -0.30 -7.88 -27.53
N LEU A 63 -0.97 -7.75 -28.68
CA LEU A 63 -1.98 -6.72 -28.99
C LEU A 63 -3.39 -7.29 -29.19
N GLY A 64 -3.66 -8.46 -28.61
CA GLY A 64 -4.95 -9.16 -28.72
C GLY A 64 -6.06 -8.54 -27.87
N ALA A 65 -7.27 -9.07 -28.00
CA ALA A 65 -8.45 -8.59 -27.24
C ALA A 65 -8.26 -8.69 -25.72
N HIS A 66 -7.53 -9.70 -25.24
CA HIS A 66 -7.18 -9.87 -23.82
C HIS A 66 -6.37 -8.70 -23.23
N ARG A 67 -5.81 -7.82 -24.08
CA ARG A 67 -5.06 -6.61 -23.72
C ARG A 67 -5.88 -5.34 -23.92
N GLY A 68 -7.08 -5.39 -24.47
CA GLY A 68 -7.95 -4.23 -24.68
C GLY A 68 -8.63 -3.72 -23.42
N ARG A 69 -7.97 -3.81 -22.26
CA ARG A 69 -8.51 -3.47 -20.94
C ARG A 69 -8.04 -2.09 -20.52
N LEU A 70 -8.91 -1.32 -19.86
CA LEU A 70 -8.55 -0.01 -19.32
C LEU A 70 -7.32 -0.12 -18.40
N ASN A 71 -6.45 0.89 -18.48
CA ASN A 71 -5.21 1.02 -17.70
C ASN A 71 -4.20 -0.13 -17.77
N ILE A 72 -4.37 -1.13 -18.65
CA ILE A 72 -3.35 -2.16 -18.82
C ILE A 72 -2.02 -1.53 -19.25
N GLN A 73 -0.92 -1.98 -18.64
CA GLN A 73 0.42 -1.47 -18.92
C GLN A 73 1.19 -2.38 -19.89
N ALA A 74 1.99 -1.75 -20.75
CA ALA A 74 2.94 -2.44 -21.60
C ALA A 74 4.24 -2.78 -20.85
N GLY A 75 4.96 -3.77 -21.35
CA GLY A 75 6.36 -4.00 -20.99
C GLY A 75 7.31 -2.92 -21.51
N LEU A 76 8.60 -3.08 -21.18
CA LEU A 76 9.67 -2.19 -21.64
C LEU A 76 9.97 -2.35 -23.15
N TYR A 77 9.74 -3.56 -23.67
CA TYR A 77 10.03 -3.93 -25.04
C TYR A 77 8.74 -3.93 -25.88
N GLU A 78 8.84 -3.52 -27.14
CA GLU A 78 7.77 -3.71 -28.12
C GLU A 78 7.83 -5.13 -28.69
N ASP A 79 6.72 -5.55 -29.29
CA ASP A 79 6.59 -6.84 -29.99
C ASP A 79 6.76 -8.06 -29.08
N ASP A 80 6.52 -7.90 -27.77
CA ASP A 80 6.50 -8.98 -26.80
C ASP A 80 5.09 -9.55 -26.58
N PHE A 81 4.92 -10.39 -25.55
CA PHE A 81 3.62 -10.97 -25.20
C PHE A 81 2.69 -9.99 -24.47
N TYR A 82 3.15 -8.80 -24.12
CA TYR A 82 2.51 -7.89 -23.18
C TYR A 82 2.50 -6.43 -23.69
N ASP A 83 2.03 -6.21 -24.92
CA ASP A 83 1.81 -4.85 -25.39
C ASP A 83 0.55 -4.22 -24.75
N GLY A 84 0.55 -2.90 -24.53
CA GLY A 84 -0.41 -2.20 -23.66
C GLY A 84 -1.76 -1.85 -24.30
N GLY A 85 -2.40 -2.74 -25.03
CA GLY A 85 -3.73 -2.50 -25.61
C GLY A 85 -4.15 -3.53 -26.66
N TRP A 86 -5.41 -3.50 -27.09
CA TRP A 86 -5.81 -4.20 -28.32
C TRP A 86 -5.45 -3.33 -29.53
N CYS A 87 -4.82 -3.90 -30.55
CA CYS A 87 -4.67 -3.27 -31.86
C CYS A 87 -5.19 -4.18 -32.97
N ALA A 88 -6.01 -3.63 -33.85
CA ALA A 88 -6.50 -4.34 -35.02
C ALA A 88 -5.35 -4.68 -35.98
N GLY A 89 -5.48 -5.81 -36.68
CA GLY A 89 -4.52 -6.22 -37.71
C GLY A 89 -4.63 -5.43 -39.01
N ARG A 90 -5.72 -4.68 -39.19
CA ARG A 90 -5.99 -3.83 -40.37
C ARG A 90 -6.57 -2.50 -39.93
N ASN A 91 -6.23 -1.43 -40.63
CA ASN A 91 -6.76 -0.08 -40.39
C ASN A 91 -7.91 0.21 -41.36
N ASP A 92 -9.08 -0.36 -41.07
CA ASP A 92 -10.30 -0.14 -41.84
C ASP A 92 -11.53 -0.03 -40.91
N PRO A 93 -12.69 0.46 -41.40
CA PRO A 93 -13.86 0.69 -40.55
C PRO A 93 -14.63 -0.59 -40.15
N LEU A 94 -14.17 -1.78 -40.53
CA LEU A 94 -14.81 -3.07 -40.21
C LEU A 94 -14.28 -3.68 -38.90
N GLN A 95 -13.30 -3.04 -38.25
CA GLN A 95 -12.68 -3.58 -37.04
C GLN A 95 -13.55 -3.40 -35.79
N TRP A 96 -13.51 -4.33 -34.85
CA TRP A 96 -14.30 -4.22 -33.61
C TRP A 96 -13.63 -4.95 -32.45
N PHE A 97 -13.92 -4.45 -31.25
CA PHE A 97 -13.64 -5.08 -29.96
C PHE A 97 -14.96 -5.48 -29.31
N GLU A 98 -15.07 -6.69 -28.79
CA GLU A 98 -16.30 -7.27 -28.26
C GLU A 98 -16.12 -7.77 -26.83
N VAL A 99 -17.15 -7.54 -26.01
CA VAL A 99 -17.27 -8.10 -24.65
C VAL A 99 -18.55 -8.94 -24.57
N ASP A 100 -18.40 -10.22 -24.19
CA ASP A 100 -19.51 -11.09 -23.79
C ASP A 100 -19.78 -10.95 -22.29
N ALA A 101 -20.92 -10.36 -21.92
CA ALA A 101 -21.33 -10.22 -20.52
C ALA A 101 -21.80 -11.53 -19.86
N ARG A 102 -21.80 -12.65 -20.62
CA ARG A 102 -22.29 -14.01 -20.28
C ARG A 102 -23.79 -14.11 -19.97
N ARG A 103 -24.44 -13.00 -19.61
CA ARG A 103 -25.87 -12.88 -19.31
C ARG A 103 -26.39 -11.53 -19.79
N LEU A 104 -27.72 -11.41 -19.86
CA LEU A 104 -28.34 -10.12 -20.18
C LEU A 104 -27.87 -9.07 -19.17
N THR A 105 -27.36 -7.97 -19.70
CA THR A 105 -26.73 -6.88 -18.96
C THR A 105 -27.27 -5.58 -19.50
N LYS A 106 -27.63 -4.67 -18.60
CA LYS A 106 -28.03 -3.31 -18.91
C LYS A 106 -26.77 -2.46 -19.05
N PHE A 107 -26.36 -2.21 -20.28
CA PHE A 107 -25.20 -1.38 -20.60
C PHE A 107 -25.57 0.11 -20.56
N THR A 108 -24.71 0.92 -19.95
CA THR A 108 -24.93 2.38 -19.75
C THR A 108 -23.84 3.25 -20.36
N GLY A 109 -22.66 2.71 -20.66
CA GLY A 109 -21.58 3.49 -21.25
C GLY A 109 -20.34 2.69 -21.57
N VAL A 110 -19.38 3.35 -22.22
CA VAL A 110 -18.07 2.83 -22.57
C VAL A 110 -17.02 3.88 -22.23
N ILE A 111 -15.91 3.43 -21.66
CA ILE A 111 -14.71 4.23 -21.43
C ILE A 111 -13.64 3.72 -22.39
N THR A 112 -13.00 4.63 -23.12
CA THR A 112 -11.91 4.30 -24.03
C THR A 112 -10.62 4.99 -23.62
N GLN A 113 -9.49 4.32 -23.86
CA GLN A 113 -8.14 4.83 -23.63
C GLN A 113 -7.25 4.38 -24.79
N GLY A 114 -6.22 5.14 -25.16
CA GLY A 114 -5.28 4.71 -26.21
C GLY A 114 -4.33 3.62 -25.72
N ARG A 115 -3.45 3.13 -26.59
CA ARG A 115 -2.48 2.08 -26.24
C ARG A 115 -1.39 2.61 -25.28
N SER A 116 -1.14 1.89 -24.19
CA SER A 116 0.09 2.07 -23.39
C SER A 116 1.30 1.56 -24.17
N SER A 117 2.27 2.43 -24.39
CA SER A 117 3.57 2.12 -25.01
C SER A 117 4.54 3.27 -24.76
N LEU A 118 5.81 2.95 -24.51
CA LEU A 118 6.88 3.95 -24.43
C LEU A 118 7.31 4.48 -25.80
N TRP A 119 7.06 3.70 -26.85
CA TRP A 119 7.67 3.88 -28.18
C TRP A 119 6.65 4.28 -29.25
N SER A 120 5.38 3.95 -29.03
CA SER A 120 4.30 4.11 -29.99
C SER A 120 3.17 5.00 -29.45
N SER A 121 2.43 5.60 -30.36
CA SER A 121 1.31 6.50 -30.10
C SER A 121 0.14 6.09 -30.97
N ASP A 122 -0.78 5.31 -30.41
CA ASP A 122 -1.92 4.75 -31.13
C ASP A 122 -3.20 4.90 -30.30
N TRP A 123 -4.25 5.47 -30.89
CA TRP A 123 -5.57 5.58 -30.27
C TRP A 123 -6.70 5.77 -31.29
N VAL A 124 -7.90 5.35 -30.89
CA VAL A 124 -9.15 5.58 -31.61
C VAL A 124 -9.71 6.96 -31.27
N THR A 125 -10.07 7.75 -32.28
CA THR A 125 -10.57 9.14 -32.14
C THR A 125 -12.10 9.23 -32.28
N SER A 126 -12.74 8.24 -32.89
CA SER A 126 -14.20 8.08 -32.85
C SER A 126 -14.61 6.63 -33.07
N TYR A 127 -15.77 6.24 -32.51
CA TYR A 127 -16.29 4.89 -32.62
C TYR A 127 -17.82 4.87 -32.59
N ARG A 128 -18.42 3.73 -32.94
CA ARG A 128 -19.84 3.44 -32.70
C ARG A 128 -19.98 2.17 -31.87
N VAL A 129 -21.14 2.01 -31.25
CA VAL A 129 -21.44 0.85 -30.38
C VAL A 129 -22.54 0.00 -31.00
N LEU A 130 -22.34 -1.32 -30.96
CA LEU A 130 -23.33 -2.31 -31.41
C LEU A 130 -23.62 -3.31 -30.30
N PHE A 131 -24.84 -3.85 -30.29
CA PHE A 131 -25.30 -4.82 -29.31
C PHE A 131 -25.85 -6.06 -29.98
N SER A 132 -25.76 -7.20 -29.29
CA SER A 132 -26.32 -8.46 -29.75
C SER A 132 -26.76 -9.33 -28.57
N ASN A 133 -27.71 -10.22 -28.81
CA ASN A 133 -28.10 -11.28 -27.88
C ASN A 133 -27.59 -12.67 -28.28
N ASP A 134 -27.15 -12.83 -29.54
CA ASP A 134 -26.79 -14.11 -30.14
C ASP A 134 -25.38 -14.13 -30.77
N SER A 135 -24.63 -13.03 -30.69
CA SER A 135 -23.33 -12.79 -31.36
C SER A 135 -23.35 -12.75 -32.90
N HIS A 136 -24.50 -12.98 -33.54
CA HIS A 136 -24.67 -13.04 -34.98
C HIS A 136 -25.38 -11.81 -35.54
N THR A 137 -26.48 -11.41 -34.91
CA THR A 137 -27.29 -10.25 -35.30
C THR A 137 -26.92 -9.05 -34.44
N TRP A 138 -26.52 -7.96 -35.09
CA TRP A 138 -25.98 -6.77 -34.42
C TRP A 138 -26.85 -5.56 -34.68
N VAL A 139 -27.29 -4.93 -33.59
CA VAL A 139 -28.08 -3.70 -33.62
C VAL A 139 -27.18 -2.55 -33.17
N MET A 140 -27.05 -1.54 -34.01
CA MET A 140 -26.27 -0.35 -33.70
C MET A 140 -27.05 0.61 -32.81
N LEU A 141 -26.36 1.25 -31.86
CA LEU A 141 -26.93 2.33 -31.07
C LEU A 141 -27.24 3.54 -31.95
N ARG A 142 -28.46 4.08 -31.81
CA ARG A 142 -28.97 5.19 -32.63
C ARG A 142 -29.64 6.25 -31.76
N ASN A 143 -29.59 7.50 -32.19
CA ASN A 143 -30.40 8.57 -31.63
C ASN A 143 -31.48 8.93 -32.66
N GLY A 144 -32.67 8.35 -32.47
CA GLY A 144 -33.74 8.41 -33.49
C GLY A 144 -33.32 7.72 -34.78
N SER A 145 -33.32 8.46 -35.89
CA SER A 145 -32.91 7.96 -37.21
C SER A 145 -31.41 8.09 -37.51
N LYS A 146 -30.63 8.77 -36.66
CA LYS A 146 -29.20 9.00 -36.90
C LYS A 146 -28.33 7.97 -36.18
N GLU A 147 -27.31 7.47 -36.89
CA GLU A 147 -26.26 6.66 -36.29
C GLU A 147 -25.50 7.49 -35.25
N LEU A 148 -25.29 6.91 -34.06
CA LEU A 148 -24.58 7.58 -32.99
C LEU A 148 -23.08 7.25 -33.10
N ILE A 149 -22.28 8.27 -33.38
CA ILE A 149 -20.81 8.20 -33.38
C ILE A 149 -20.31 8.94 -32.15
N PHE A 150 -19.57 8.24 -31.31
CA PHE A 150 -18.99 8.77 -30.09
C PHE A 150 -17.59 9.34 -30.37
N PRO A 151 -17.25 10.53 -29.82
CA PRO A 151 -15.87 10.98 -29.77
C PRO A 151 -15.06 10.05 -28.86
N GLY A 152 -13.89 9.62 -29.34
CA GLY A 152 -12.93 8.82 -28.60
C GLY A 152 -11.80 9.68 -28.02
N ASN A 153 -10.62 9.10 -27.98
CA ASN A 153 -9.45 9.69 -27.35
C ASN A 153 -8.77 10.74 -28.25
N LYS A 154 -8.06 11.67 -27.60
CA LYS A 154 -7.20 12.67 -28.27
C LYS A 154 -5.72 12.37 -28.07
N GLU A 155 -5.39 11.53 -27.09
CA GLU A 155 -4.06 11.03 -26.78
C GLU A 155 -4.19 9.62 -26.16
N LYS A 156 -3.13 9.06 -25.57
CA LYS A 156 -3.09 7.64 -25.21
C LYS A 156 -3.33 7.29 -23.73
N GLU A 157 -3.16 8.23 -22.82
CA GLU A 157 -3.16 8.00 -21.36
C GLU A 157 -4.48 8.38 -20.67
N ILE A 158 -5.19 9.40 -21.15
CA ILE A 158 -6.39 9.94 -20.52
C ILE A 158 -7.62 9.15 -20.99
N PRO A 159 -8.33 8.49 -20.07
CA PRO A 159 -9.58 7.81 -20.37
C PRO A 159 -10.68 8.79 -20.82
N VAL A 160 -11.57 8.34 -21.70
CA VAL A 160 -12.72 9.12 -22.20
C VAL A 160 -13.99 8.32 -21.99
N LEU A 161 -14.86 8.82 -21.11
CA LEU A 161 -16.20 8.29 -20.85
C LEU A 161 -17.21 8.77 -21.90
N ASN A 162 -17.98 7.83 -22.43
CA ASN A 162 -19.19 8.12 -23.19
C ASN A 162 -20.37 7.34 -22.62
N LEU A 163 -21.32 8.07 -22.04
CA LEU A 163 -22.59 7.51 -21.56
C LEU A 163 -23.61 7.41 -22.69
N PHE A 164 -24.45 6.38 -22.61
CA PHE A 164 -25.55 6.19 -23.53
C PHE A 164 -26.76 7.01 -23.08
N THR A 165 -27.41 7.71 -24.01
CA THR A 165 -28.61 8.49 -23.72
C THR A 165 -29.76 7.62 -23.20
N GLN A 166 -29.80 6.35 -23.60
CA GLN A 166 -30.68 5.33 -23.05
C GLN A 166 -29.89 4.05 -22.82
N PRO A 167 -30.08 3.38 -21.67
CA PRO A 167 -29.43 2.11 -21.41
C PRO A 167 -29.95 1.03 -22.37
N VAL A 168 -29.07 0.12 -22.78
CA VAL A 168 -29.42 -0.99 -23.68
C VAL A 168 -29.24 -2.32 -22.97
N VAL A 169 -30.26 -3.17 -23.00
CA VAL A 169 -30.19 -4.52 -22.45
C VAL A 169 -29.77 -5.48 -23.57
N ALA A 170 -28.60 -6.08 -23.42
CA ALA A 170 -28.10 -7.10 -24.33
C ALA A 170 -27.14 -8.06 -23.63
N ARG A 171 -26.68 -9.12 -24.31
CA ARG A 171 -25.59 -9.97 -23.80
C ARG A 171 -24.22 -9.51 -24.26
N TYR A 172 -24.12 -9.08 -25.52
CA TYR A 172 -22.86 -8.70 -26.15
C TYR A 172 -22.85 -7.21 -26.48
N ILE A 173 -21.67 -6.60 -26.34
CA ILE A 173 -21.39 -5.23 -26.77
C ILE A 173 -20.16 -5.22 -27.67
N ARG A 174 -20.21 -4.46 -28.76
CA ARG A 174 -19.10 -4.21 -29.68
C ARG A 174 -18.78 -2.73 -29.75
N VAL A 175 -17.50 -2.40 -29.57
CA VAL A 175 -16.93 -1.09 -29.89
C VAL A 175 -16.30 -1.17 -31.28
N ASN A 176 -16.83 -0.40 -32.24
CA ASN A 176 -16.39 -0.39 -33.64
C ASN A 176 -15.74 0.96 -33.97
N PRO A 177 -14.40 1.03 -34.07
CA PRO A 177 -13.67 2.24 -34.45
C PRO A 177 -14.08 2.78 -35.82
N ARG A 178 -14.19 4.11 -35.92
CA ARG A 178 -14.56 4.84 -37.14
C ARG A 178 -13.46 5.76 -37.64
N SER A 179 -12.70 6.36 -36.73
CA SER A 179 -11.49 7.11 -37.01
C SER A 179 -10.46 6.88 -35.91
N TRP A 180 -9.19 7.09 -36.22
CA TRP A 180 -8.05 6.90 -35.31
C TRP A 180 -7.02 7.99 -35.56
N TYR A 181 -5.96 8.01 -34.76
CA TYR A 181 -4.86 8.94 -34.93
C TYR A 181 -4.21 8.78 -36.32
N ASN A 182 -4.08 9.88 -37.07
CA ASN A 182 -3.66 9.84 -38.49
C ASN A 182 -2.29 9.21 -38.72
N SER A 183 -1.39 9.30 -37.74
CA SER A 183 -0.04 8.72 -37.81
C SER A 183 0.08 7.40 -37.03
N GLY A 184 -1.03 6.86 -36.53
CA GLY A 184 -1.08 5.63 -35.73
C GLY A 184 -2.00 4.58 -36.34
N SER A 185 -2.31 3.55 -35.56
CA SER A 185 -3.21 2.45 -35.92
C SER A 185 -4.47 2.41 -35.06
N ILE A 186 -5.43 1.56 -35.45
CA ILE A 186 -6.60 1.26 -34.63
C ILE A 186 -6.14 0.47 -33.40
N CYS A 187 -5.91 1.18 -32.30
CA CYS A 187 -5.61 0.61 -31.00
C CYS A 187 -6.45 1.25 -29.92
N MET A 188 -6.89 0.46 -28.94
CA MET A 188 -7.62 0.96 -27.78
C MET A 188 -7.57 -0.01 -26.60
N ARG A 189 -7.76 0.59 -25.43
CA ARG A 189 -8.10 -0.01 -24.15
C ARG A 189 -9.54 0.40 -23.82
N VAL A 190 -10.31 -0.49 -23.19
CA VAL A 190 -11.75 -0.32 -23.01
C VAL A 190 -12.15 -0.72 -21.59
N GLU A 191 -13.11 0.00 -21.02
CA GLU A 191 -13.95 -0.46 -19.91
C GLU A 191 -15.43 -0.26 -20.32
N VAL A 192 -16.31 -1.12 -19.81
CA VAL A 192 -17.74 -1.11 -20.12
C VAL A 192 -18.51 -0.92 -18.83
N LEU A 193 -19.45 0.02 -18.83
CA LEU A 193 -20.36 0.23 -17.71
C LEU A 193 -21.63 -0.61 -17.91
N GLY A 194 -21.95 -1.49 -16.96
CA GLY A 194 -23.06 -2.42 -17.13
C GLY A 194 -23.54 -3.12 -15.86
N CYS A 195 -24.86 -3.21 -15.69
CA CYS A 195 -25.49 -3.92 -14.57
C CYS A 195 -26.08 -5.23 -15.08
N PRO A 196 -25.66 -6.38 -14.55
CA PRO A 196 -26.28 -7.63 -14.93
C PRO A 196 -27.76 -7.68 -14.53
N MET A 197 -28.61 -8.14 -15.44
CA MET A 197 -30.05 -8.25 -15.18
C MET A 197 -30.32 -9.39 -14.17
N PRO A 198 -31.31 -9.24 -13.27
CA PRO A 198 -31.72 -10.31 -12.37
C PRO A 198 -32.21 -11.52 -13.17
N ASP A 199 -31.67 -12.71 -12.88
CA ASP A 199 -32.14 -13.97 -13.43
C ASP A 199 -32.83 -14.79 -12.33
N PRO A 200 -34.17 -14.97 -12.37
CA PRO A 200 -34.91 -15.73 -11.37
C PRO A 200 -34.46 -17.20 -11.23
N ASN A 201 -33.85 -17.77 -12.28
CA ASN A 201 -33.47 -19.18 -12.34
C ASN A 201 -32.00 -19.43 -11.95
N ASN A 202 -31.22 -18.37 -11.70
CA ASN A 202 -29.79 -18.48 -11.44
C ASN A 202 -29.46 -18.30 -9.95
N TYR A 203 -30.02 -19.20 -9.13
CA TYR A 203 -29.77 -19.28 -7.68
C TYR A 203 -28.28 -19.48 -7.34
N TYR A 204 -27.51 -20.10 -8.24
CA TYR A 204 -26.13 -20.53 -7.97
C TYR A 204 -25.08 -19.40 -7.91
N ARG A 205 -25.32 -18.22 -8.51
CA ARG A 205 -24.32 -17.13 -8.49
C ARG A 205 -24.33 -16.28 -7.22
N ARG A 206 -25.45 -16.23 -6.50
CA ARG A 206 -25.54 -15.55 -5.18
C ARG A 206 -24.62 -16.19 -4.11
N ARG A 207 -24.06 -17.38 -4.41
CA ARG A 207 -23.12 -18.12 -3.56
C ARG A 207 -21.63 -17.85 -3.85
N ASN A 208 -21.30 -17.28 -5.01
CA ASN A 208 -19.92 -17.03 -5.44
C ASN A 208 -19.54 -15.54 -5.40
N GLU A 209 -20.50 -14.64 -5.16
CA GLU A 209 -20.16 -13.27 -4.80
C GLU A 209 -19.57 -13.29 -3.39
N VAL A 210 -18.34 -12.77 -3.27
CA VAL A 210 -17.70 -12.57 -1.97
C VAL A 210 -18.49 -11.47 -1.26
N THR A 211 -19.49 -11.86 -0.49
CA THR A 211 -20.26 -10.93 0.34
C THR A 211 -19.64 -10.91 1.72
N THR A 212 -18.98 -9.80 2.06
CA THR A 212 -18.56 -9.56 3.43
C THR A 212 -19.77 -9.45 4.36
N THR A 213 -19.65 -9.97 5.57
CA THR A 213 -20.64 -9.78 6.64
C THR A 213 -20.33 -8.56 7.51
N ASP A 214 -19.18 -7.94 7.29
CA ASP A 214 -18.70 -6.82 8.10
C ASP A 214 -19.49 -5.55 7.76
N ASN A 215 -19.98 -4.87 8.79
CA ASN A 215 -20.73 -3.62 8.63
C ASN A 215 -19.75 -2.43 8.65
N LEU A 216 -19.04 -2.24 7.54
CA LEU A 216 -18.02 -1.20 7.35
C LEU A 216 -18.46 -0.18 6.27
N ASP A 217 -17.88 1.03 6.30
CA ASP A 217 -18.16 2.08 5.32
C ASP A 217 -17.38 1.86 4.00
N PHE A 218 -17.92 1.03 3.09
CA PHE A 218 -17.32 0.74 1.78
C PHE A 218 -17.62 1.85 0.77
N LYS A 219 -16.72 2.82 0.67
CA LYS A 219 -16.71 3.89 -0.33
C LYS A 219 -15.33 4.54 -0.40
N HIS A 220 -15.11 5.43 -1.37
CA HIS A 220 -13.92 6.27 -1.40
C HIS A 220 -14.10 7.49 -0.51
N HIS A 221 -13.17 7.70 0.41
CA HIS A 221 -13.28 8.79 1.38
C HIS A 221 -12.46 10.00 0.94
N SER A 222 -13.15 11.11 0.60
CA SER A 222 -12.48 12.41 0.46
C SER A 222 -11.65 12.74 1.71
N TYR A 223 -10.65 13.63 1.62
CA TYR A 223 -9.84 13.97 2.79
C TYR A 223 -10.67 14.43 4.01
N LYS A 224 -11.79 15.13 3.77
CA LYS A 224 -12.72 15.53 4.84
C LYS A 224 -13.45 14.34 5.45
N GLU A 225 -13.92 13.41 4.63
CA GLU A 225 -14.64 12.21 5.07
C GLU A 225 -13.70 11.23 5.78
N MET A 226 -12.48 11.03 5.29
CA MET A 226 -11.45 10.23 5.97
C MET A 226 -11.24 10.74 7.40
N ARG A 227 -11.05 12.05 7.57
CA ARG A 227 -10.90 12.66 8.90
C ARG A 227 -12.15 12.49 9.77
N GLN A 228 -13.32 12.59 9.17
CA GLN A 228 -14.58 12.40 9.89
C GLN A 228 -14.74 10.96 10.34
N LEU A 229 -14.42 9.98 9.49
CA LEU A 229 -14.45 8.56 9.80
C LEU A 229 -13.48 8.23 10.94
N MET A 230 -12.22 8.66 10.82
CA MET A 230 -11.22 8.46 11.87
C MET A 230 -11.73 8.99 13.22
N LYS A 231 -12.30 10.21 13.21
CA LYS A 231 -12.87 10.83 14.40
C LYS A 231 -14.04 10.01 14.97
N VAL A 232 -14.94 9.51 14.13
CA VAL A 232 -16.07 8.67 14.56
C VAL A 232 -15.59 7.38 15.21
N VAL A 233 -14.61 6.70 14.62
CA VAL A 233 -14.00 5.49 15.20
C VAL A 233 -13.35 5.82 16.55
N ASN A 234 -12.63 6.93 16.66
CA ASN A 234 -12.03 7.36 17.92
C ASN A 234 -13.08 7.71 19.00
N GLU A 235 -14.23 8.25 18.61
CA GLU A 235 -15.33 8.50 19.55
C GLU A 235 -16.03 7.20 19.98
N PHE A 236 -16.01 6.17 19.15
CA PHE A 236 -16.59 4.86 19.45
C PHE A 236 -15.67 3.98 20.33
N CYS A 237 -14.35 4.07 20.11
CA CYS A 237 -13.32 3.34 20.85
C CYS A 237 -12.28 4.27 21.51
N PRO A 238 -12.67 5.24 22.35
CA PRO A 238 -11.77 6.26 22.86
C PRO A 238 -10.69 5.72 23.81
N ASN A 239 -10.95 4.58 24.46
CA ASN A 239 -10.01 3.97 25.39
C ASN A 239 -8.85 3.27 24.69
N ILE A 240 -9.03 2.88 23.43
CA ILE A 240 -8.02 2.12 22.68
C ILE A 240 -7.51 2.84 21.44
N THR A 241 -7.92 4.10 21.21
CA THR A 241 -7.52 4.83 20.01
C THR A 241 -7.07 6.24 20.31
N ARG A 242 -6.14 6.73 19.50
CA ARG A 242 -5.70 8.13 19.53
C ARG A 242 -5.30 8.63 18.15
N ILE A 243 -5.96 9.69 17.70
CA ILE A 243 -5.60 10.37 16.45
C ILE A 243 -4.51 11.42 16.71
N TYR A 244 -3.46 11.41 15.89
CA TYR A 244 -2.41 12.42 15.92
C TYR A 244 -1.96 12.80 14.51
N ASN A 245 -1.20 13.89 14.42
CA ASN A 245 -0.70 14.43 13.16
C ASN A 245 0.83 14.33 13.10
N ILE A 246 1.38 13.78 12.03
CA ILE A 246 2.84 13.64 11.86
C ILE A 246 3.48 14.79 11.09
N GLY A 247 2.70 15.58 10.36
CA GLY A 247 3.23 16.62 9.50
C GLY A 247 2.16 17.33 8.69
N LYS A 248 2.55 17.94 7.58
CA LYS A 248 1.60 18.47 6.60
C LYS A 248 2.09 18.18 5.19
N SER A 249 1.16 17.99 4.27
CA SER A 249 1.41 17.94 2.84
C SER A 249 1.81 19.33 2.33
N TYR A 250 2.23 19.39 1.08
CA TYR A 250 2.58 20.65 0.42
C TYR A 250 1.44 21.68 0.48
N ASN A 251 0.19 21.27 0.22
CA ASN A 251 -0.99 22.15 0.29
C ASN A 251 -1.50 22.36 1.73
N GLY A 252 -0.76 21.89 2.73
CA GLY A 252 -1.07 22.14 4.15
C GLY A 252 -2.07 21.17 4.77
N GLN A 253 -2.45 20.10 4.07
CA GLN A 253 -3.26 19.02 4.64
C GLN A 253 -2.46 18.29 5.69
N LYS A 254 -3.10 17.89 6.78
CA LYS A 254 -2.44 17.18 7.89
C LYS A 254 -2.34 15.70 7.55
N LEU A 255 -1.16 15.12 7.81
CA LEU A 255 -0.95 13.68 7.70
C LEU A 255 -1.39 13.04 9.01
N TYR A 256 -2.65 12.59 9.06
CA TYR A 256 -3.25 11.98 10.24
C TYR A 256 -2.93 10.50 10.32
N ALA A 257 -2.40 10.09 11.47
CA ALA A 257 -2.29 8.70 11.86
C ALA A 257 -3.26 8.41 13.01
N VAL A 258 -3.74 7.17 13.08
CA VAL A 258 -4.45 6.64 14.24
C VAL A 258 -3.58 5.61 14.93
N GLU A 259 -3.45 5.77 16.23
CA GLU A 259 -2.85 4.83 17.16
C GLU A 259 -3.95 3.92 17.70
N ILE A 260 -3.71 2.61 17.78
CA ILE A 260 -4.59 1.60 18.39
C ILE A 260 -3.74 0.76 19.35
N SER A 261 -4.06 0.81 20.65
CA SER A 261 -3.39 0.12 21.77
C SER A 261 -4.31 0.20 22.98
N ASP A 262 -4.18 -0.67 23.98
CA ASP A 262 -4.91 -0.55 25.25
C ASP A 262 -4.46 0.66 26.10
N ASN A 263 -3.24 1.18 25.89
CA ASN A 263 -2.72 2.39 26.54
C ASN A 263 -2.28 3.47 25.53
N PRO A 264 -3.24 4.06 24.77
CA PRO A 264 -2.92 4.98 23.69
C PRO A 264 -2.26 6.27 24.21
N GLY A 265 -1.08 6.56 23.70
CA GLY A 265 -0.29 7.75 23.97
C GLY A 265 1.07 7.45 24.58
N GLU A 266 1.23 6.29 25.17
CA GLU A 266 2.40 5.88 25.93
C GLU A 266 3.05 4.66 25.28
N HIS A 267 4.36 4.57 25.40
CA HIS A 267 5.10 3.38 24.98
C HIS A 267 5.24 2.48 26.22
N GLU A 268 4.86 1.23 26.12
CA GLU A 268 4.97 0.28 27.22
C GLU A 268 6.18 -0.63 27.07
N LEU A 269 6.83 -0.92 28.20
CA LEU A 269 8.08 -1.68 28.21
C LEU A 269 7.89 -3.08 27.64
N GLY A 270 8.53 -3.36 26.50
CA GLY A 270 8.46 -4.65 25.81
C GLY A 270 7.24 -4.83 24.89
N GLU A 271 6.38 -3.82 24.76
CA GLU A 271 5.31 -3.75 23.77
C GLU A 271 5.88 -3.27 22.42
N PRO A 272 5.86 -4.09 21.36
CA PRO A 272 6.36 -3.68 20.06
C PRO A 272 5.48 -2.63 19.39
N GLU A 273 6.15 -1.71 18.70
CA GLU A 273 5.51 -0.68 17.86
C GLU A 273 5.40 -1.18 16.41
N PHE A 274 4.19 -1.23 15.88
CA PHE A 274 3.88 -1.64 14.51
C PHE A 274 3.34 -0.46 13.68
N ARG A 275 3.63 -0.41 12.37
CA ARG A 275 2.97 0.55 11.47
C ARG A 275 2.46 -0.01 10.15
N TYR A 276 1.31 0.50 9.72
CA TYR A 276 0.89 0.48 8.33
C TYR A 276 0.78 1.88 7.75
N MET A 277 1.21 2.04 6.51
CA MET A 277 1.07 3.27 5.73
C MET A 277 0.42 2.98 4.38
N ALA A 278 -0.29 3.95 3.83
CA ALA A 278 -0.81 3.86 2.47
C ALA A 278 -0.84 5.24 1.79
N GLY A 279 -1.05 5.21 0.47
CA GLY A 279 -1.21 6.42 -0.32
C GLY A 279 0.05 7.28 -0.40
N SER A 280 1.24 6.68 -0.42
CA SER A 280 2.48 7.36 -0.83
C SER A 280 2.39 7.84 -2.27
N HIS A 281 1.78 7.01 -3.12
CA HIS A 281 1.18 7.43 -4.38
C HIS A 281 -0.29 7.74 -4.17
N GLY A 282 -0.72 8.97 -4.45
CA GLY A 282 -2.08 9.41 -4.15
C GLY A 282 -3.16 8.68 -4.95
N ASN A 283 -2.82 8.14 -6.13
CA ASN A 283 -3.73 7.39 -6.98
C ASN A 283 -3.76 5.88 -6.73
N GLU A 284 -2.96 5.38 -5.78
CA GLU A 284 -2.99 3.98 -5.33
C GLU A 284 -3.89 3.91 -4.09
N VAL A 285 -5.20 3.94 -4.34
CA VAL A 285 -6.24 4.24 -3.36
C VAL A 285 -6.66 3.03 -2.53
N LEU A 286 -6.57 1.82 -3.07
CA LEU A 286 -7.06 0.63 -2.35
C LEU A 286 -6.42 0.50 -0.96
N GLY A 287 -5.10 0.71 -0.85
CA GLY A 287 -4.40 0.68 0.44
C GLY A 287 -4.95 1.69 1.45
N ARG A 288 -5.32 2.91 1.02
CA ARG A 288 -5.91 3.93 1.88
C ARG A 288 -7.23 3.44 2.48
N GLU A 289 -8.12 2.93 1.64
CA GLU A 289 -9.43 2.47 2.07
C GLU A 289 -9.31 1.20 2.94
N LEU A 290 -8.40 0.28 2.63
CA LEU A 290 -8.11 -0.88 3.49
C LEU A 290 -7.69 -0.49 4.91
N LEU A 291 -6.89 0.57 5.09
CA LEU A 291 -6.51 1.05 6.44
C LEU A 291 -7.68 1.71 7.18
N LEU A 292 -8.57 2.40 6.47
CA LEU A 292 -9.80 2.97 7.04
C LEU A 292 -10.83 1.89 7.42
N LEU A 293 -10.90 0.81 6.64
CA LEU A 293 -11.72 -0.36 6.96
C LEU A 293 -11.12 -1.14 8.14
N LEU A 294 -9.79 -1.32 8.16
CA LEU A 294 -9.09 -2.01 9.25
C LEU A 294 -9.31 -1.31 10.59
N MET A 295 -9.21 0.02 10.67
CA MET A 295 -9.44 0.72 11.93
C MET A 295 -10.89 0.60 12.43
N GLN A 296 -11.88 0.58 11.53
CA GLN A 296 -13.28 0.33 11.88
C GLN A 296 -13.45 -1.10 12.39
N PHE A 297 -12.92 -2.07 11.65
CA PHE A 297 -12.97 -3.49 11.98
C PHE A 297 -12.36 -3.78 13.35
N MET A 298 -11.14 -3.29 13.62
CA MET A 298 -10.47 -3.52 14.90
C MET A 298 -11.27 -2.94 16.07
N CYS A 299 -11.83 -1.73 15.92
CA CYS A 299 -12.68 -1.14 16.95
C CYS A 299 -13.98 -1.95 17.18
N GLN A 300 -14.67 -2.35 16.12
CA GLN A 300 -15.89 -3.16 16.21
C GLN A 300 -15.63 -4.52 16.86
N GLU A 301 -14.56 -5.22 16.44
CA GLU A 301 -14.20 -6.54 16.96
C GLU A 301 -13.66 -6.51 18.39
N TYR A 302 -12.93 -5.44 18.76
CA TYR A 302 -12.50 -5.26 20.15
C TYR A 302 -13.70 -5.12 21.09
N LEU A 303 -14.71 -4.34 20.69
CA LEU A 303 -15.95 -4.15 21.43
C LEU A 303 -16.83 -5.41 21.44
N SER A 304 -16.86 -6.18 20.35
CA SER A 304 -17.58 -7.46 20.28
C SER A 304 -16.95 -8.54 21.15
N GLY A 305 -15.69 -8.36 21.54
CA GLY A 305 -14.96 -9.29 22.40
C GLY A 305 -14.19 -10.37 21.65
N ASN A 306 -13.81 -10.11 20.41
CA ASN A 306 -12.97 -11.01 19.64
C ASN A 306 -11.60 -11.19 20.33
N PRO A 307 -11.24 -12.42 20.75
CA PRO A 307 -10.03 -12.66 21.52
C PRO A 307 -8.74 -12.38 20.73
N ARG A 308 -8.75 -12.60 19.41
CA ARG A 308 -7.59 -12.34 18.54
C ARG A 308 -7.31 -10.84 18.46
N ILE A 309 -8.34 -10.04 18.22
CA ILE A 309 -8.20 -8.58 18.10
C ILE A 309 -7.87 -7.94 19.45
N ARG A 310 -8.48 -8.39 20.55
CA ARG A 310 -8.11 -7.91 21.89
C ARG A 310 -6.65 -8.21 22.20
N HIS A 311 -6.21 -9.44 22.00
CA HIS A 311 -4.81 -9.80 22.22
C HIS A 311 -3.86 -8.97 21.37
N LEU A 312 -4.20 -8.71 20.10
CA LEU A 312 -3.37 -7.89 19.23
C LEU A 312 -3.27 -6.44 19.74
N VAL A 313 -4.39 -5.85 20.20
CA VAL A 313 -4.43 -4.47 20.74
C VAL A 313 -3.76 -4.36 22.11
N ASP A 314 -3.88 -5.37 22.97
CA ASP A 314 -3.32 -5.37 24.33
C ASP A 314 -1.81 -5.66 24.34
N GLU A 315 -1.26 -6.24 23.27
CA GLU A 315 0.16 -6.59 23.18
C GLU A 315 0.91 -5.77 22.12
N THR A 316 0.23 -4.92 21.35
CA THR A 316 0.85 -4.20 20.23
C THR A 316 0.35 -2.78 20.16
N ARG A 317 1.31 -1.87 19.99
CA ARG A 317 1.00 -0.49 19.67
C ARG A 317 1.00 -0.28 18.18
N ILE A 318 -0.21 -0.16 17.62
CA ILE A 318 -0.46 -0.18 16.19
C ILE A 318 -0.67 1.24 15.69
N HIS A 319 0.06 1.62 14.64
CA HIS A 319 -0.08 2.92 14.01
C HIS A 319 -0.50 2.81 12.54
N LEU A 320 -1.66 3.36 12.19
CA LEU A 320 -2.17 3.36 10.82
C LEU A 320 -2.14 4.79 10.25
N LEU A 321 -1.47 4.98 9.11
CA LEU A 321 -1.41 6.22 8.34
C LEU A 321 -2.07 6.01 6.96
N PRO A 322 -3.38 6.29 6.82
CA PRO A 322 -4.12 5.99 5.60
C PRO A 322 -3.68 6.78 4.36
N SER A 323 -3.05 7.95 4.54
CA SER A 323 -2.78 8.88 3.45
C SER A 323 -1.51 9.67 3.66
N VAL A 324 -0.42 9.19 3.05
CA VAL A 324 0.86 9.91 3.00
C VAL A 324 0.78 11.11 2.05
N ASN A 325 0.16 10.96 0.88
CA ASN A 325 0.04 11.96 -0.18
C ASN A 325 -1.44 12.38 -0.39
N PRO A 326 -2.06 13.10 0.56
CA PRO A 326 -3.45 13.54 0.41
C PRO A 326 -3.65 14.51 -0.76
N ASP A 327 -2.61 15.28 -1.13
CA ASP A 327 -2.68 16.23 -2.25
C ASP A 327 -2.76 15.52 -3.61
N GLY A 328 -1.99 14.44 -3.78
CA GLY A 328 -2.09 13.56 -4.96
C GLY A 328 -3.42 12.84 -5.00
N TYR A 329 -3.91 12.36 -3.85
CA TYR A 329 -5.20 11.69 -3.75
C TYR A 329 -6.36 12.59 -4.19
N ASP A 330 -6.42 13.84 -3.72
CA ASP A 330 -7.51 14.77 -4.09
C ASP A 330 -7.62 14.95 -5.61
N LYS A 331 -6.49 14.97 -6.34
CA LYS A 331 -6.47 15.05 -7.81
C LYS A 331 -7.05 13.80 -8.48
N ALA A 332 -6.72 12.62 -7.96
CA ALA A 332 -7.25 11.36 -8.48
C ALA A 332 -8.74 11.23 -8.13
N PHE A 333 -9.10 11.56 -6.89
CA PHE A 333 -10.47 11.51 -6.39
C PHE A 333 -11.42 12.46 -7.15
N GLU A 334 -10.97 13.67 -7.52
CA GLU A 334 -11.79 14.63 -8.27
C GLU A 334 -12.27 14.09 -9.62
N VAL A 335 -11.47 13.26 -10.30
CA VAL A 335 -11.84 12.68 -11.59
C VAL A 335 -12.53 11.31 -11.46
N GLY A 336 -12.25 10.56 -10.40
CA GLY A 336 -12.84 9.25 -10.12
C GLY A 336 -11.98 8.05 -10.56
N SER A 337 -12.39 6.86 -10.14
CA SER A 337 -11.71 5.56 -10.31
C SER A 337 -11.26 5.30 -11.74
N GLU A 338 -12.19 5.35 -12.68
CA GLU A 338 -11.96 4.94 -14.07
C GLU A 338 -11.31 6.02 -14.93
N LEU A 339 -11.27 7.27 -14.45
CA LEU A 339 -10.85 8.43 -15.24
C LEU A 339 -9.50 9.01 -14.81
N GLY A 340 -8.96 8.57 -13.67
CA GLY A 340 -7.62 8.96 -13.20
C GLY A 340 -6.48 8.51 -14.11
N GLY A 341 -6.68 7.44 -14.87
CA GLY A 341 -5.59 6.82 -15.63
C GLY A 341 -4.46 6.31 -14.71
N TRP A 342 -3.29 6.03 -15.29
CA TRP A 342 -2.20 5.38 -14.54
C TRP A 342 -1.37 6.30 -13.63
N SER A 343 -1.40 7.61 -13.86
CA SER A 343 -0.39 8.55 -13.35
C SER A 343 -0.93 9.81 -12.65
N LEU A 344 -2.18 10.22 -12.91
CA LEU A 344 -2.76 11.41 -12.27
C LEU A 344 -2.85 11.19 -10.77
N GLY A 345 -2.25 12.08 -9.97
CA GLY A 345 -2.27 11.97 -8.52
C GLY A 345 -1.19 11.06 -7.92
N ARG A 346 -0.32 10.45 -8.73
CA ARG A 346 0.78 9.61 -8.25
C ARG A 346 1.78 10.40 -7.39
N TRP A 347 2.34 11.46 -7.94
CA TRP A 347 3.41 12.23 -7.29
C TRP A 347 2.87 13.22 -6.26
N SER A 348 3.76 13.72 -5.40
CA SER A 348 3.48 14.87 -4.54
C SER A 348 3.13 16.11 -5.37
N GLN A 349 2.66 17.16 -4.70
CA GLN A 349 2.29 18.41 -5.37
C GLN A 349 3.46 19.06 -6.14
N ASP A 350 4.69 18.90 -5.65
CA ASP A 350 5.92 19.38 -6.29
C ASP A 350 6.55 18.37 -7.28
N GLY A 351 5.86 17.28 -7.60
CA GLY A 351 6.25 16.32 -8.63
C GLY A 351 7.28 15.28 -8.19
N LEU A 352 7.40 15.02 -6.89
CA LEU A 352 8.31 14.03 -6.32
C LEU A 352 7.59 12.72 -6.03
N ASP A 353 8.28 11.60 -6.26
CA ASP A 353 7.80 10.27 -5.88
C ASP A 353 8.18 10.04 -4.42
N ILE A 354 7.22 10.17 -3.50
CA ILE A 354 7.47 10.12 -2.05
C ILE A 354 8.08 8.77 -1.63
N HIS A 355 7.66 7.67 -2.26
CA HIS A 355 8.18 6.34 -1.93
C HIS A 355 9.68 6.19 -2.26
N HIS A 356 10.16 6.92 -3.26
CA HIS A 356 11.54 6.92 -3.74
C HIS A 356 12.32 8.21 -3.43
N ASN A 357 11.82 9.05 -2.52
CA ASN A 357 12.44 10.34 -2.18
C ASN A 357 13.26 10.30 -0.87
N PHE A 358 13.43 9.14 -0.25
CA PHE A 358 14.24 8.95 0.96
C PHE A 358 15.75 9.03 0.64
N PRO A 359 16.63 9.30 1.63
CA PRO A 359 18.06 9.32 1.37
C PRO A 359 18.53 7.92 1.00
N ASP A 360 19.31 7.83 -0.07
CA ASP A 360 19.92 6.57 -0.52
C ASP A 360 21.06 6.14 0.42
N LEU A 361 20.70 5.39 1.46
CA LEU A 361 21.64 4.89 2.47
C LEU A 361 22.39 3.64 1.99
N ASN A 362 21.90 2.96 0.96
CA ASN A 362 22.55 1.81 0.35
C ASN A 362 23.94 2.18 -0.19
N THR A 363 24.06 3.28 -0.95
CA THR A 363 25.38 3.77 -1.45
C THR A 363 26.34 3.93 -0.28
N ILE A 364 25.88 4.61 0.78
CA ILE A 364 26.71 5.00 1.92
C ILE A 364 27.24 3.76 2.64
N LEU A 365 26.36 2.80 2.92
CA LEU A 365 26.74 1.56 3.59
C LEU A 365 27.72 0.75 2.72
N TRP A 366 27.40 0.53 1.44
CA TRP A 366 28.24 -0.32 0.59
C TRP A 366 29.60 0.31 0.26
N GLU A 367 29.68 1.64 0.12
CA GLU A 367 30.97 2.34 0.04
C GLU A 367 31.79 2.19 1.33
N ALA A 368 31.14 2.26 2.49
CA ALA A 368 31.79 2.06 3.77
C ALA A 368 32.30 0.61 3.92
N GLU A 369 31.52 -0.38 3.50
CA GLU A 369 31.93 -1.78 3.47
C GLU A 369 33.15 -1.99 2.56
N ALA A 370 33.11 -1.45 1.33
CA ALA A 370 34.21 -1.54 0.37
C ALA A 370 35.51 -0.93 0.93
N ARG A 371 35.40 0.16 1.71
CA ARG A 371 36.53 0.82 2.38
C ARG A 371 36.90 0.20 3.73
N LYS A 372 36.26 -0.89 4.15
CA LYS A 372 36.44 -1.56 5.47
C LYS A 372 36.23 -0.61 6.65
N TRP A 373 35.26 0.29 6.52
CA TRP A 373 34.88 1.27 7.54
C TRP A 373 33.82 0.74 8.51
N VAL A 374 33.13 -0.36 8.18
CA VAL A 374 32.17 -1.03 9.06
C VAL A 374 32.88 -2.03 9.98
N PRO A 375 32.64 -2.06 11.31
CA PRO A 375 31.74 -1.19 12.10
C PRO A 375 32.45 0.04 12.72
N ARG A 376 33.69 0.35 12.33
CA ARG A 376 34.56 1.31 13.06
C ARG A 376 34.20 2.79 12.86
N LYS A 377 33.74 3.17 11.67
CA LYS A 377 33.35 4.55 11.32
C LYS A 377 31.87 4.67 10.99
N ILE A 378 31.30 3.64 10.40
CA ILE A 378 29.88 3.53 10.04
C ILE A 378 29.39 2.18 10.57
N PHE A 379 28.21 2.15 11.17
CA PHE A 379 27.59 0.93 11.65
C PHE A 379 26.80 0.24 10.52
N ASN A 380 26.56 -1.06 10.66
CA ASN A 380 25.71 -1.86 9.75
C ASN A 380 24.20 -1.64 9.96
N HIS A 381 23.85 -0.65 10.79
CA HIS A 381 22.51 -0.27 11.23
C HIS A 381 22.54 1.22 11.58
N HIS A 382 21.38 1.88 11.56
CA HIS A 382 21.25 3.31 11.90
C HIS A 382 22.27 4.18 11.13
N VAL A 383 22.39 3.92 9.82
CA VAL A 383 23.27 4.67 8.91
C VAL A 383 22.84 6.13 8.93
N PRO A 384 23.72 7.09 9.28
CA PRO A 384 23.31 8.47 9.48
C PRO A 384 22.80 9.11 8.18
N ILE A 385 21.75 9.93 8.29
CA ILE A 385 21.26 10.74 7.18
C ILE A 385 22.34 11.76 6.80
N PRO A 386 22.71 11.86 5.51
CA PRO A 386 23.72 12.83 5.08
C PRO A 386 23.34 14.29 5.37
N GLU A 387 24.32 15.10 5.76
CA GLU A 387 24.11 16.53 6.02
C GLU A 387 23.50 17.27 4.83
N TRP A 388 23.88 16.89 3.60
CA TRP A 388 23.33 17.50 2.38
C TRP A 388 21.82 17.27 2.24
N TYR A 389 21.31 16.11 2.69
CA TYR A 389 19.89 15.75 2.63
C TYR A 389 19.05 16.52 3.66
N GLN A 390 19.67 16.86 4.80
CA GLN A 390 19.07 17.70 5.84
C GLN A 390 19.04 19.18 5.44
N SER A 391 19.78 19.58 4.41
CA SER A 391 19.79 20.97 3.96
C SER A 391 18.40 21.41 3.45
N LYS A 392 18.07 22.69 3.67
CA LYS A 392 16.82 23.30 3.19
C LYS A 392 16.71 23.32 1.65
N ASN A 393 17.83 23.21 0.96
CA ASN A 393 17.91 23.25 -0.50
C ASN A 393 17.80 21.84 -1.13
N ALA A 394 17.78 20.77 -0.33
CA ALA A 394 17.62 19.43 -0.84
C ALA A 394 16.20 19.20 -1.37
N THR A 395 16.09 18.56 -2.54
CA THR A 395 14.83 18.18 -3.18
C THR A 395 14.19 17.01 -2.45
N VAL A 396 13.52 17.32 -1.34
CA VAL A 396 12.85 16.37 -0.46
C VAL A 396 11.45 16.86 -0.18
N ALA A 397 10.45 16.04 -0.52
CA ALA A 397 9.05 16.31 -0.27
C ALA A 397 8.79 16.52 1.23
N VAL A 398 7.86 17.41 1.56
CA VAL A 398 7.55 17.74 2.96
C VAL A 398 6.93 16.54 3.68
N GLU A 399 6.21 15.70 2.95
CA GLU A 399 5.68 14.41 3.36
C GLU A 399 6.81 13.45 3.75
N THR A 400 7.85 13.32 2.92
CA THR A 400 9.04 12.50 3.21
C THR A 400 9.73 12.95 4.50
N ARG A 401 9.88 14.26 4.71
CA ARG A 401 10.49 14.79 5.96
C ARG A 401 9.64 14.47 7.18
N ALA A 402 8.31 14.54 7.07
CA ALA A 402 7.39 14.19 8.14
C ALA A 402 7.46 12.69 8.47
N LEU A 403 7.56 11.84 7.44
CA LEU A 403 7.76 10.40 7.62
C LEU A 403 9.07 10.10 8.34
N ILE A 404 10.21 10.62 7.86
CA ILE A 404 11.51 10.42 8.51
C ILE A 404 11.46 10.78 10.00
N ALA A 405 10.93 11.96 10.34
CA ALA A 405 10.81 12.39 11.73
C ALA A 405 9.87 11.48 12.54
N TRP A 406 8.84 10.91 11.93
CA TRP A 406 7.95 9.94 12.57
C TRP A 406 8.65 8.59 12.81
N MET A 407 9.41 8.11 11.83
CA MET A 407 10.19 6.86 11.91
C MET A 407 11.31 6.94 12.95
N GLU A 408 11.94 8.11 13.14
CA GLU A 408 12.96 8.34 14.17
C GLU A 408 12.36 8.46 15.59
N LYS A 409 11.09 8.89 15.69
CA LYS A 409 10.45 9.19 16.98
C LYS A 409 9.93 7.95 17.71
N ILE A 410 9.41 6.98 16.97
CA ILE A 410 8.76 5.79 17.52
C ILE A 410 9.64 4.58 17.20
N PRO A 411 9.93 3.69 18.17
CA PRO A 411 10.79 2.53 17.96
C PRO A 411 10.08 1.40 17.19
N PHE A 412 9.64 1.70 15.97
CA PHE A 412 8.98 0.73 15.09
C PHE A 412 9.82 -0.53 14.87
N VAL A 413 9.17 -1.68 14.98
CA VAL A 413 9.78 -3.01 14.83
C VAL A 413 9.46 -3.58 13.45
N LEU A 414 8.19 -3.51 13.05
CA LEU A 414 7.69 -4.01 11.77
C LEU A 414 6.77 -2.98 11.14
N GLY A 415 6.93 -2.79 9.83
CA GLY A 415 6.17 -1.85 9.02
C GLY A 415 5.72 -2.46 7.71
N GLY A 416 4.57 -2.01 7.21
CA GLY A 416 4.12 -2.29 5.85
C GLY A 416 3.65 -1.02 5.15
N ASN A 417 3.91 -0.88 3.86
CA ASN A 417 3.27 0.15 3.04
C ASN A 417 2.44 -0.48 1.93
N LEU A 418 1.17 -0.09 1.86
CA LEU A 418 0.21 -0.60 0.89
C LEU A 418 0.27 0.26 -0.38
N GLN A 419 0.58 -0.38 -1.51
CA GLN A 419 0.66 0.18 -2.85
C GLN A 419 -0.35 -0.51 -3.79
N GLY A 420 -0.49 0.02 -5.00
CA GLY A 420 -1.42 -0.51 -6.02
C GLY A 420 -0.81 -0.56 -7.42
N GLY A 421 -1.48 -1.27 -8.31
CA GLY A 421 -1.08 -1.44 -9.70
C GLY A 421 -0.37 -2.75 -10.02
N GLU A 422 -0.20 -3.63 -9.03
CA GLU A 422 0.27 -5.00 -9.19
C GLU A 422 -0.24 -5.85 -8.01
N LEU A 423 0.02 -7.16 -8.05
CA LEU A 423 -0.34 -8.08 -6.97
C LEU A 423 0.85 -8.92 -6.52
N VAL A 424 1.62 -8.39 -5.57
CA VAL A 424 2.89 -8.96 -5.06
C VAL A 424 3.32 -8.28 -3.76
N VAL A 425 4.08 -8.97 -2.90
CA VAL A 425 4.82 -8.34 -1.79
C VAL A 425 6.29 -8.17 -2.14
N THR A 426 6.80 -6.94 -2.06
CA THR A 426 8.22 -6.64 -2.25
C THR A 426 8.94 -6.50 -0.93
N PHE A 427 10.19 -6.95 -0.90
CA PHE A 427 11.05 -6.83 0.28
C PHE A 427 12.47 -6.36 -0.08
N PRO A 428 13.17 -5.69 0.87
CA PRO A 428 14.52 -5.17 0.68
C PRO A 428 15.56 -6.20 0.19
N TYR A 429 16.65 -5.75 -0.45
CA TYR A 429 16.86 -4.35 -0.87
C TYR A 429 16.10 -4.03 -2.15
N ASP A 430 15.63 -2.78 -2.26
CA ASP A 430 15.02 -2.23 -3.48
C ASP A 430 16.07 -1.74 -4.48
N ARG A 431 17.30 -1.48 -4.03
CA ARG A 431 18.40 -1.09 -4.90
C ARG A 431 19.35 -2.25 -5.24
N SER A 432 19.75 -2.32 -6.50
CA SER A 432 20.83 -3.18 -6.98
C SER A 432 22.21 -2.73 -6.48
N ARG A 433 23.03 -3.71 -6.07
CA ARG A 433 24.40 -3.45 -5.60
C ARG A 433 25.35 -3.03 -6.72
N LEU A 434 25.11 -3.52 -7.94
CA LEU A 434 25.94 -3.20 -9.11
C LEU A 434 25.44 -1.94 -9.81
N VAL A 435 26.35 -1.02 -10.07
CA VAL A 435 26.05 0.23 -10.79
C VAL A 435 25.62 -0.09 -12.22
N GLY A 436 24.50 0.50 -12.65
CA GLY A 436 23.96 0.35 -14.01
C GLY A 436 23.15 -0.93 -14.25
N VAL A 437 22.98 -1.79 -13.24
CA VAL A 437 22.14 -2.99 -13.35
C VAL A 437 20.72 -2.66 -12.93
N THR A 438 19.76 -2.86 -13.84
CA THR A 438 18.34 -2.50 -13.65
C THR A 438 17.52 -3.54 -12.89
N ARG A 439 17.92 -4.83 -12.94
CA ARG A 439 17.28 -5.95 -12.26
C ARG A 439 18.34 -6.90 -11.71
N GLN A 440 18.36 -7.10 -10.39
CA GLN A 440 19.27 -8.02 -9.71
C GLN A 440 18.79 -8.33 -8.30
N VAL A 441 18.72 -9.62 -7.95
CA VAL A 441 18.49 -10.07 -6.57
C VAL A 441 19.59 -9.50 -5.67
N THR A 442 19.19 -8.65 -4.72
CA THR A 442 20.10 -7.96 -3.78
C THR A 442 19.63 -8.22 -2.34
N PRO A 443 20.04 -9.35 -1.73
CA PRO A 443 19.52 -9.76 -0.44
C PRO A 443 20.07 -8.89 0.71
N THR A 444 19.27 -8.74 1.76
CA THR A 444 19.73 -8.16 3.03
C THR A 444 20.42 -9.22 3.89
N PRO A 445 21.16 -8.82 4.95
CA PRO A 445 21.60 -9.76 5.99
C PRO A 445 20.44 -10.56 6.64
N ASP A 446 19.23 -10.00 6.63
CA ASP A 446 18.00 -10.59 7.18
C ASP A 446 17.07 -11.19 6.10
N ASP A 447 17.60 -11.55 4.92
CA ASP A 447 16.80 -12.03 3.76
C ASP A 447 15.83 -13.17 4.12
N HIS A 448 16.27 -14.10 4.97
CA HIS A 448 15.45 -15.21 5.44
C HIS A 448 14.23 -14.78 6.29
N VAL A 449 14.34 -13.69 7.04
CA VAL A 449 13.22 -13.10 7.81
C VAL A 449 12.31 -12.33 6.85
N PHE A 450 12.88 -11.51 5.95
CA PHE A 450 12.10 -10.76 4.98
C PHE A 450 11.27 -11.65 4.05
N ARG A 451 11.84 -12.75 3.54
CA ARG A 451 11.12 -13.75 2.75
C ARG A 451 9.95 -14.35 3.53
N TRP A 452 10.16 -14.67 4.81
CA TRP A 452 9.09 -15.18 5.67
C TRP A 452 7.98 -14.15 5.86
N LEU A 453 8.33 -12.90 6.19
CA LEU A 453 7.38 -11.81 6.37
C LEU A 453 6.58 -11.56 5.09
N ALA A 454 7.24 -11.50 3.93
CA ALA A 454 6.59 -11.32 2.64
C ALA A 454 5.63 -12.46 2.32
N PHE A 455 6.09 -13.70 2.50
CA PHE A 455 5.27 -14.89 2.26
C PHE A 455 4.09 -14.98 3.24
N SER A 456 4.25 -14.54 4.49
CA SER A 456 3.16 -14.55 5.48
C SER A 456 1.96 -13.72 5.04
N TYR A 457 2.20 -12.56 4.39
CA TYR A 457 1.14 -11.74 3.82
C TYR A 457 0.60 -12.34 2.51
N ALA A 458 1.50 -12.74 1.61
CA ALA A 458 1.12 -13.23 0.28
C ALA A 458 0.31 -14.53 0.35
N SER A 459 0.71 -15.48 1.19
CA SER A 459 0.07 -16.79 1.32
C SER A 459 -1.32 -16.76 1.95
N THR A 460 -1.63 -15.72 2.73
CA THR A 460 -2.97 -15.52 3.31
C THR A 460 -3.84 -14.60 2.47
N HIS A 461 -3.28 -13.95 1.44
CA HIS A 461 -4.04 -13.15 0.50
C HIS A 461 -4.72 -14.10 -0.49
N ARG A 462 -6.03 -13.93 -0.71
CA ARG A 462 -6.83 -14.92 -1.46
C ARG A 462 -6.33 -15.22 -2.87
N LEU A 463 -5.72 -14.21 -3.51
CA LEU A 463 -5.31 -14.27 -4.91
C LEU A 463 -3.79 -14.23 -5.12
N MET A 464 -2.96 -13.79 -4.17
CA MET A 464 -1.59 -13.37 -4.50
C MET A 464 -0.70 -14.56 -4.92
N THR A 465 -0.94 -15.72 -4.30
CA THR A 465 -0.30 -17.01 -4.57
C THR A 465 -1.12 -17.93 -5.48
N ASP A 466 -2.28 -17.51 -5.96
CA ASP A 466 -3.14 -18.35 -6.80
C ASP A 466 -2.54 -18.47 -8.21
N ALA A 467 -2.03 -19.65 -8.54
CA ALA A 467 -1.45 -19.94 -9.86
C ALA A 467 -2.47 -19.95 -11.01
N SER A 468 -3.78 -19.96 -10.70
CA SER A 468 -4.85 -19.91 -11.70
C SER A 468 -5.30 -18.50 -12.05
N ARG A 469 -4.84 -17.48 -11.30
CA ARG A 469 -5.22 -16.10 -11.54
C ARG A 469 -4.67 -15.57 -12.85
N ARG A 470 -5.30 -14.52 -13.36
CA ARG A 470 -4.75 -13.72 -14.46
C ARG A 470 -3.62 -12.80 -13.95
N VAL A 471 -2.54 -12.70 -14.71
CA VAL A 471 -1.46 -11.71 -14.51
C VAL A 471 -2.04 -10.29 -14.64
N CYS A 472 -1.61 -9.31 -13.83
CA CYS A 472 -2.10 -7.93 -13.95
C CYS A 472 -1.68 -7.33 -15.31
N HIS A 473 -0.37 -7.14 -15.50
CA HIS A 473 0.17 -6.45 -16.66
C HIS A 473 1.19 -7.28 -17.43
N THR A 474 2.33 -7.63 -16.82
CA THR A 474 3.47 -8.19 -17.56
C THR A 474 4.15 -9.35 -16.85
N GLU A 475 4.11 -9.39 -15.52
CA GLU A 475 4.93 -10.29 -14.71
C GLU A 475 4.05 -11.17 -13.80
N ASP A 476 4.35 -12.48 -13.79
CA ASP A 476 3.56 -13.48 -13.09
C ASP A 476 4.20 -13.82 -11.74
N PHE A 477 3.91 -13.00 -10.73
CA PHE A 477 4.47 -13.15 -9.38
C PHE A 477 3.95 -14.38 -8.63
N ALA A 478 2.85 -15.00 -9.07
CA ALA A 478 2.35 -16.24 -8.43
C ALA A 478 3.36 -17.39 -8.57
N LYS A 479 4.23 -17.36 -9.59
CA LYS A 479 5.33 -18.32 -9.76
C LYS A 479 6.44 -18.19 -8.72
N GLU A 480 6.52 -17.05 -8.05
CA GLU A 480 7.49 -16.74 -6.98
C GLU A 480 6.76 -16.59 -5.64
N ASP A 481 5.71 -17.40 -5.43
CA ASP A 481 4.91 -17.43 -4.21
C ASP A 481 4.32 -16.06 -3.82
N GLY A 482 4.05 -15.20 -4.81
CA GLY A 482 3.48 -13.87 -4.60
C GLY A 482 4.45 -12.89 -3.96
N THR A 483 5.77 -13.16 -4.01
CA THR A 483 6.80 -12.32 -3.40
C THR A 483 7.93 -12.03 -4.37
N ILE A 484 8.64 -10.90 -4.18
CA ILE A 484 9.83 -10.58 -4.97
C ILE A 484 10.80 -9.68 -4.20
N ASN A 485 12.11 -9.87 -4.39
CA ASN A 485 13.10 -8.89 -3.92
C ASN A 485 12.99 -7.61 -4.76
N GLY A 486 12.93 -6.43 -4.13
CA GLY A 486 12.67 -5.17 -4.83
C GLY A 486 13.64 -4.89 -5.98
N ALA A 487 14.95 -5.01 -5.73
CA ALA A 487 15.98 -4.81 -6.75
C ALA A 487 15.92 -5.84 -7.90
N SER A 488 15.36 -7.03 -7.65
CA SER A 488 15.12 -8.06 -8.67
C SER A 488 14.00 -7.64 -9.62
N TRP A 489 12.96 -7.00 -9.10
CA TRP A 489 11.86 -6.50 -9.91
C TRP A 489 12.26 -5.26 -10.72
N HIS A 490 12.74 -4.22 -10.02
CA HIS A 490 13.32 -3.02 -10.61
C HIS A 490 14.13 -2.26 -9.56
N THR A 491 15.38 -1.94 -9.87
CA THR A 491 16.25 -1.17 -8.98
C THR A 491 15.69 0.23 -8.72
N ALA A 492 15.53 0.60 -7.45
CA ALA A 492 15.02 1.90 -7.04
C ALA A 492 15.80 2.45 -5.84
N PRO A 493 16.72 3.42 -6.05
CA PRO A 493 17.43 4.07 -4.94
C PRO A 493 16.52 5.00 -4.16
N GLY A 494 16.82 5.21 -2.88
CA GLY A 494 16.06 6.14 -2.03
C GLY A 494 14.65 5.64 -1.69
N SER A 495 14.46 4.31 -1.65
CA SER A 495 13.19 3.73 -1.26
C SER A 495 12.94 3.87 0.24
N MET A 496 11.66 3.95 0.61
CA MET A 496 11.22 3.99 2.00
C MET A 496 11.57 2.70 2.76
N ASN A 497 11.47 1.52 2.10
CA ASN A 497 11.77 0.23 2.73
C ASN A 497 13.25 0.14 3.14
N ASP A 498 14.15 0.46 2.20
CA ASP A 498 15.60 0.41 2.43
C ASP A 498 15.99 1.44 3.48
N PHE A 499 15.38 2.63 3.47
CA PHE A 499 15.59 3.63 4.50
C PHE A 499 15.17 3.12 5.89
N SER A 500 13.98 2.52 6.02
CA SER A 500 13.48 1.99 7.28
C SER A 500 14.47 0.97 7.87
N TYR A 501 14.91 0.01 7.07
CA TYR A 501 15.85 -1.03 7.49
C TYR A 501 17.24 -0.48 7.80
N LEU A 502 17.76 0.46 7.00
CA LEU A 502 19.13 0.96 7.17
C LEU A 502 19.27 2.04 8.24
N HIS A 503 18.23 2.84 8.48
CA HIS A 503 18.27 3.98 9.40
C HIS A 503 17.64 3.71 10.77
N THR A 504 16.70 2.77 10.86
CA THR A 504 15.96 2.47 12.10
C THR A 504 16.10 0.99 12.48
N ASN A 505 15.30 0.52 13.44
CA ASN A 505 15.16 -0.92 13.72
C ASN A 505 14.08 -1.60 12.85
N CYS A 506 13.25 -0.80 12.16
CA CYS A 506 11.99 -1.26 11.58
C CYS A 506 12.23 -2.02 10.27
N PHE A 507 11.76 -3.26 10.22
CA PHE A 507 11.71 -4.05 8.99
C PHE A 507 10.48 -3.62 8.22
N GLU A 508 10.65 -3.11 7.00
CA GLU A 508 9.54 -2.61 6.19
C GLU A 508 9.44 -3.31 4.84
N LEU A 509 8.20 -3.61 4.44
CA LEU A 509 7.84 -4.25 3.17
C LEU A 509 6.85 -3.36 2.40
N SER A 510 6.80 -3.50 1.07
CA SER A 510 5.71 -2.95 0.25
C SER A 510 4.76 -4.06 -0.17
N MET A 511 3.46 -3.90 0.07
CA MET A 511 2.42 -4.81 -0.40
C MET A 511 1.65 -4.15 -1.52
N TYR A 512 1.74 -4.70 -2.74
CA TYR A 512 0.90 -4.30 -3.86
C TYR A 512 -0.39 -5.10 -3.78
N VAL A 513 -1.47 -4.44 -3.38
CA VAL A 513 -2.70 -5.10 -2.90
C VAL A 513 -3.78 -5.27 -3.98
N GLY A 514 -3.52 -4.86 -5.22
CA GLY A 514 -4.49 -4.94 -6.32
C GLY A 514 -3.94 -4.44 -7.65
N CYS A 515 -4.40 -5.05 -8.76
CA CYS A 515 -4.01 -4.67 -10.12
C CYS A 515 -4.54 -3.29 -10.51
N ASP A 516 -5.76 -2.95 -10.07
CA ASP A 516 -6.34 -1.62 -10.24
C ASP A 516 -5.82 -0.72 -9.12
N LYS A 517 -5.24 0.43 -9.51
CA LYS A 517 -4.73 1.40 -8.54
C LYS A 517 -5.87 2.11 -7.81
N PHE A 518 -6.98 2.35 -8.48
CA PHE A 518 -8.12 3.06 -7.95
C PHE A 518 -9.41 2.31 -8.30
N PRO A 519 -9.65 1.14 -7.67
CA PRO A 519 -10.80 0.29 -7.99
C PRO A 519 -12.11 1.00 -7.71
N HIS A 520 -13.18 0.61 -8.40
CA HIS A 520 -14.50 1.22 -8.20
C HIS A 520 -15.06 0.85 -6.82
N GLU A 521 -15.89 1.71 -6.23
CA GLU A 521 -16.43 1.51 -4.87
C GLU A 521 -17.16 0.16 -4.69
N SER A 522 -17.78 -0.34 -5.75
CA SER A 522 -18.48 -1.64 -5.75
C SER A 522 -17.55 -2.85 -5.54
N GLU A 523 -16.23 -2.68 -5.69
CA GLU A 523 -15.24 -3.73 -5.57
C GLU A 523 -14.55 -3.75 -4.20
N LEU A 524 -14.65 -2.66 -3.44
CA LEU A 524 -14.05 -2.53 -2.10
C LEU A 524 -14.42 -3.66 -1.12
N PRO A 525 -15.67 -4.20 -1.10
CA PRO A 525 -16.00 -5.33 -0.23
C PRO A 525 -15.23 -6.62 -0.58
N GLU A 526 -15.02 -6.88 -1.88
CA GLU A 526 -14.27 -8.04 -2.36
C GLU A 526 -12.77 -7.87 -2.04
N GLU A 527 -12.23 -6.67 -2.26
CA GLU A 527 -10.84 -6.36 -1.96
C GLU A 527 -10.51 -6.37 -0.46
N TRP A 528 -11.45 -5.93 0.39
CA TRP A 528 -11.35 -6.09 1.84
C TRP A 528 -11.24 -7.55 2.22
N GLU A 529 -12.11 -8.41 1.68
CA GLU A 529 -12.09 -9.84 1.98
C GLU A 529 -10.84 -10.55 1.44
N ASN A 530 -10.25 -10.04 0.35
CA ASN A 530 -8.97 -10.52 -0.19
C ASN A 530 -7.78 -10.21 0.75
N ASN A 531 -7.83 -9.08 1.46
CA ASN A 531 -6.70 -8.55 2.23
C ASN A 531 -6.84 -8.66 3.76
N ARG A 532 -8.07 -8.75 4.32
CA ARG A 532 -8.33 -8.67 5.78
C ARG A 532 -7.46 -9.62 6.57
N GLU A 533 -7.39 -10.89 6.17
CA GLU A 533 -6.59 -11.89 6.90
C GLU A 533 -5.09 -11.60 6.78
N SER A 534 -4.60 -11.21 5.60
CA SER A 534 -3.18 -10.84 5.41
C SER A 534 -2.75 -9.65 6.24
N LEU A 535 -3.61 -8.64 6.37
CA LEU A 535 -3.33 -7.47 7.21
C LEU A 535 -3.16 -7.87 8.68
N LEU A 536 -4.03 -8.76 9.19
CA LEU A 536 -3.94 -9.25 10.58
C LEU A 536 -2.72 -10.16 10.79
N VAL A 537 -2.50 -11.14 9.91
CA VAL A 537 -1.41 -12.10 10.02
C VAL A 537 -0.05 -11.43 9.94
N PHE A 538 0.10 -10.42 9.09
CA PHE A 538 1.34 -9.65 8.99
C PHE A 538 1.59 -8.81 10.25
N MET A 539 0.56 -8.17 10.82
CA MET A 539 0.68 -7.47 12.11
C MET A 539 1.15 -8.42 13.22
N GLU A 540 0.59 -9.62 13.28
CA GLU A 540 0.98 -10.65 14.25
C GLU A 540 2.46 -11.06 14.15
N GLN A 541 3.09 -10.89 12.98
CA GLN A 541 4.52 -11.21 12.82
C GLN A 541 5.45 -10.29 13.62
N VAL A 542 4.98 -9.13 14.10
CA VAL A 542 5.77 -8.24 14.96
C VAL A 542 6.19 -8.94 16.27
N HIS A 543 5.43 -9.96 16.67
CA HIS A 543 5.66 -10.78 17.85
C HIS A 543 6.60 -11.97 17.60
N ARG A 544 7.41 -11.97 16.53
CA ARG A 544 8.35 -13.06 16.25
C ARG A 544 9.78 -12.75 16.72
N GLY A 545 10.58 -13.80 16.89
CA GLY A 545 12.00 -13.69 17.20
C GLY A 545 12.24 -13.56 18.70
N ILE A 546 13.06 -12.60 19.10
CA ILE A 546 13.38 -12.34 20.50
C ILE A 546 13.02 -10.90 20.88
N LYS A 547 12.56 -10.71 22.11
CA LYS A 547 12.42 -9.38 22.72
C LYS A 547 13.03 -9.36 24.12
N GLY A 548 13.37 -8.21 24.66
CA GLY A 548 13.89 -8.16 26.02
C GLY A 548 14.36 -6.78 26.43
N VAL A 549 14.87 -6.66 27.65
CA VAL A 549 15.36 -5.41 28.22
C VAL A 549 16.82 -5.53 28.60
N VAL A 550 17.62 -4.53 28.22
CA VAL A 550 19.01 -4.34 28.63
C VAL A 550 19.05 -3.41 29.84
N ARG A 551 19.53 -3.91 30.97
CA ARG A 551 19.57 -3.18 32.23
C ARG A 551 20.97 -3.07 32.81
N ASP A 552 21.20 -2.06 33.65
CA ASP A 552 22.34 -2.02 34.55
C ASP A 552 22.07 -2.85 35.84
N PHE A 553 23.08 -3.00 36.70
CA PHE A 553 22.93 -3.69 37.99
C PHE A 553 22.00 -2.97 38.98
N GLN A 554 21.59 -1.74 38.70
CA GLN A 554 20.60 -1.00 39.50
C GLN A 554 19.17 -1.20 38.96
N GLY A 555 19.01 -1.99 37.90
CA GLY A 555 17.73 -2.28 37.28
C GLY A 555 17.25 -1.21 36.30
N ARG A 556 18.06 -0.19 35.99
CA ARG A 556 17.69 0.86 35.02
C ARG A 556 17.92 0.37 33.60
N GLY A 557 16.97 0.67 32.72
CA GLY A 557 17.08 0.47 31.28
C GLY A 557 18.26 1.22 30.67
N ILE A 558 18.91 0.62 29.68
CA ILE A 558 20.03 1.22 28.96
C ILE A 558 19.59 1.48 27.52
N ALA A 559 19.31 2.75 27.20
CA ALA A 559 18.98 3.19 25.86
C ALA A 559 20.15 3.08 24.89
N ASN A 560 19.86 2.92 23.60
CA ASN A 560 20.84 2.87 22.50
C ASN A 560 21.92 1.78 22.67
N ALA A 561 21.65 0.73 23.45
CA ALA A 561 22.50 -0.44 23.50
C ALA A 561 22.36 -1.21 22.19
N ILE A 562 23.48 -1.65 21.62
CA ILE A 562 23.57 -2.40 20.38
C ILE A 562 23.35 -3.88 20.68
N ILE A 563 22.38 -4.49 20.01
CA ILE A 563 22.10 -5.92 20.03
C ILE A 563 22.59 -6.53 18.72
N SER A 564 23.63 -7.37 18.80
CA SER A 564 24.22 -8.08 17.66
C SER A 564 23.86 -9.56 17.71
N VAL A 565 23.48 -10.13 16.57
CA VAL A 565 23.24 -11.58 16.41
C VAL A 565 24.38 -12.19 15.61
N GLU A 566 25.02 -13.24 16.14
CA GLU A 566 26.09 -13.94 15.43
C GLU A 566 25.59 -14.49 14.09
N GLY A 567 26.33 -14.21 13.00
CA GLY A 567 25.96 -14.63 11.64
C GLY A 567 25.07 -13.66 10.87
N ILE A 568 24.48 -12.65 11.51
CA ILE A 568 23.63 -11.65 10.84
C ILE A 568 24.29 -10.28 10.91
N SER A 569 24.71 -9.76 9.76
CA SER A 569 25.44 -8.48 9.66
C SER A 569 24.50 -7.26 9.65
N HIS A 570 23.57 -7.19 10.59
CA HIS A 570 22.68 -6.06 10.81
C HIS A 570 22.25 -6.02 12.28
N ASP A 571 22.82 -5.10 13.07
CA ASP A 571 22.49 -4.99 14.50
C ASP A 571 21.24 -4.11 14.72
N ILE A 572 20.67 -4.12 15.92
CA ILE A 572 19.58 -3.20 16.32
C ILE A 572 19.98 -2.41 17.57
N ARG A 573 19.18 -1.39 17.91
CA ARG A 573 19.34 -0.60 19.13
C ARG A 573 18.17 -0.77 20.09
N THR A 574 18.45 -0.70 21.40
CA THR A 574 17.39 -0.59 22.40
C THR A 574 16.71 0.78 22.36
N ALA A 575 15.41 0.81 22.66
CA ALA A 575 14.62 2.02 22.83
C ALA A 575 14.97 2.72 24.17
N ALA A 576 14.22 3.78 24.50
CA ALA A 576 14.54 4.69 25.62
C ALA A 576 14.61 3.97 26.98
N ASP A 577 13.76 2.98 27.21
CA ASP A 577 13.70 2.20 28.45
C ASP A 577 14.57 0.92 28.41
N GLY A 578 15.39 0.79 27.38
CA GLY A 578 16.36 -0.30 27.22
C GLY A 578 15.78 -1.59 26.66
N ASP A 579 14.51 -1.61 26.29
CA ASP A 579 13.86 -2.69 25.57
C ASP A 579 14.23 -2.74 24.09
N TYR A 580 14.12 -3.93 23.51
CA TYR A 580 14.41 -4.20 22.12
C TYR A 580 13.58 -5.37 21.60
N TRP A 581 13.41 -5.41 20.28
CA TRP A 581 12.78 -6.49 19.54
C TRP A 581 13.65 -6.83 18.34
N ARG A 582 13.98 -8.12 18.19
CA ARG A 582 14.77 -8.63 17.07
C ARG A 582 14.01 -9.75 16.40
N LEU A 583 13.43 -9.44 15.23
CA LEU A 583 12.76 -10.42 14.38
C LEU A 583 13.77 -11.46 13.89
N LEU A 584 13.47 -12.72 14.13
CA LEU A 584 14.28 -13.88 13.77
C LEU A 584 13.36 -15.05 13.45
N ASN A 585 13.81 -15.95 12.58
CA ASN A 585 13.15 -17.23 12.37
C ASN A 585 13.49 -18.20 13.52
N PRO A 586 12.76 -19.33 13.66
CA PRO A 586 13.04 -20.32 14.69
C PRO A 586 14.49 -20.85 14.61
N GLY A 587 15.15 -20.93 15.77
CA GLY A 587 16.55 -21.35 15.86
C GLY A 587 17.27 -20.88 17.13
N GLU A 588 18.52 -21.32 17.29
CA GLU A 588 19.41 -20.89 18.38
C GLU A 588 20.36 -19.78 17.89
N TYR A 589 20.42 -18.69 18.64
CA TYR A 589 21.20 -17.51 18.27
C TYR A 589 22.11 -17.07 19.41
N ARG A 590 23.40 -16.88 19.14
CA ARG A 590 24.29 -16.19 20.08
C ARG A 590 24.12 -14.68 19.92
N VAL A 591 23.57 -14.06 20.95
CA VAL A 591 23.27 -12.63 20.99
C VAL A 591 24.27 -11.92 21.89
N THR A 592 24.82 -10.81 21.40
CA THR A 592 25.79 -9.97 22.11
C THR A 592 25.26 -8.55 22.27
N VAL A 593 25.31 -8.03 23.49
CA VAL A 593 24.91 -6.66 23.81
C VAL A 593 26.14 -5.81 24.08
N ARG A 594 26.18 -4.63 23.48
CA ARG A 594 27.23 -3.61 23.69
C ARG A 594 26.59 -2.26 23.95
N ALA A 595 27.10 -1.52 24.93
CA ALA A 595 26.67 -0.15 25.17
C ALA A 595 27.90 0.69 25.57
N GLU A 596 27.92 1.97 25.17
CA GLU A 596 29.03 2.86 25.51
C GLU A 596 29.18 2.96 27.03
N GLY A 597 30.40 2.76 27.53
CA GLY A 597 30.68 2.79 28.96
C GLY A 597 30.34 1.50 29.71
N TYR A 598 29.82 0.45 29.06
CA TYR A 598 29.51 -0.84 29.67
C TYR A 598 30.40 -1.98 29.12
N ASN A 599 30.62 -3.00 29.92
CA ASN A 599 31.26 -4.24 29.45
C ASN A 599 30.25 -5.02 28.58
N PRO A 600 30.68 -5.55 27.43
CA PRO A 600 29.80 -6.34 26.57
C PRO A 600 29.40 -7.64 27.27
N SER A 601 28.21 -8.16 26.93
CA SER A 601 27.71 -9.45 27.42
C SER A 601 27.14 -10.26 26.26
N SER A 602 27.35 -11.57 26.28
CA SER A 602 26.87 -12.48 25.24
C SER A 602 26.18 -13.69 25.88
N LYS A 603 25.07 -14.12 25.30
CA LYS A 603 24.37 -15.36 25.69
C LYS A 603 23.66 -15.97 24.49
N VAL A 604 23.21 -17.21 24.65
CA VAL A 604 22.36 -17.87 23.64
C VAL A 604 20.90 -17.54 23.94
N CYS A 605 20.15 -17.15 22.91
CA CYS A 605 18.71 -16.98 22.92
C CYS A 605 18.11 -18.01 21.94
N GLU A 606 17.06 -18.70 22.34
CA GLU A 606 16.26 -19.54 21.45
C GLU A 606 15.08 -18.76 20.88
N VAL A 607 14.69 -19.11 19.66
CA VAL A 607 13.45 -18.67 19.03
C VAL A 607 12.62 -19.91 18.74
N GLY A 608 11.44 -20.00 19.37
CA GLY A 608 10.50 -21.10 19.18
C GLY A 608 9.73 -21.04 17.86
N TYR A 609 8.98 -22.11 17.58
CA TYR A 609 8.05 -22.17 16.43
C TYR A 609 6.68 -21.54 16.73
N GLU A 610 6.32 -21.42 18.00
CA GLU A 610 5.05 -20.81 18.42
C GLU A 610 5.04 -19.30 18.17
N ILE A 611 3.84 -18.74 18.03
CA ILE A 611 3.64 -17.28 17.92
C ILE A 611 3.96 -16.66 19.28
N GLY A 612 4.83 -15.64 19.29
CA GLY A 612 5.29 -14.97 20.50
C GLY A 612 6.82 -14.85 20.56
N ALA A 613 7.29 -13.66 20.94
CA ALA A 613 8.72 -13.37 20.95
C ALA A 613 9.35 -13.93 22.22
N THR A 614 10.46 -14.65 22.08
CA THR A 614 11.14 -15.24 23.23
C THR A 614 11.85 -14.14 24.04
N HIS A 615 11.62 -14.11 25.35
CA HIS A 615 12.22 -13.12 26.23
C HIS A 615 13.72 -13.37 26.44
N CYS A 616 14.57 -12.42 26.05
CA CYS A 616 16.02 -12.54 26.15
C CYS A 616 16.71 -11.34 26.83
N ASN A 617 16.40 -11.08 28.10
CA ASN A 617 16.95 -9.93 28.87
C ASN A 617 18.48 -9.95 29.15
N PHE A 618 19.10 -8.79 29.24
CA PHE A 618 20.53 -8.64 29.56
C PHE A 618 20.76 -7.72 30.75
N VAL A 619 21.75 -8.06 31.58
CA VAL A 619 22.28 -7.17 32.62
C VAL A 619 23.76 -6.94 32.33
N ILE A 620 24.18 -5.67 32.17
CA ILE A 620 25.56 -5.30 31.83
C ILE A 620 26.19 -4.38 32.89
N SER A 621 27.47 -4.60 33.18
CA SER A 621 28.23 -3.80 34.17
C SER A 621 28.89 -2.59 33.53
N ARG A 622 28.86 -1.44 34.22
CA ARG A 622 29.69 -0.28 33.85
C ARG A 622 31.18 -0.61 33.87
N THR A 623 31.91 -0.09 32.88
CA THR A 623 33.37 -0.15 32.80
C THR A 623 34.03 0.68 33.90
N ASN A 624 35.24 0.31 34.33
CA ASN A 624 35.99 1.09 35.31
C ASN A 624 36.24 2.54 34.85
N MET A 625 36.52 2.75 33.56
CA MET A 625 36.74 4.08 32.99
C MET A 625 35.48 4.96 33.00
N SER A 626 34.30 4.39 32.72
CA SER A 626 33.03 5.16 32.81
C SER A 626 32.75 5.61 34.24
N ARG A 627 32.96 4.72 35.23
CA ARG A 627 32.82 5.05 36.66
C ARG A 627 33.79 6.15 37.07
N ILE A 628 35.03 6.12 36.57
CA ILE A 628 36.02 7.16 36.84
C ILE A 628 35.57 8.49 36.21
N LYS A 629 35.12 8.52 34.95
CA LYS A 629 34.62 9.74 34.29
C LYS A 629 33.46 10.38 35.05
N GLU A 630 32.48 9.60 35.48
CA GLU A 630 31.32 10.08 36.25
C GLU A 630 31.73 10.65 37.62
N ILE A 631 32.67 10.00 38.31
CA ILE A 631 33.26 10.54 39.55
C ILE A 631 33.99 11.85 39.26
N MET A 632 34.75 11.93 38.17
CA MET A 632 35.50 13.14 37.79
C MET A 632 34.57 14.31 37.46
N GLU A 633 33.48 14.07 36.74
CA GLU A 633 32.43 15.07 36.46
C GLU A 633 31.71 15.51 37.74
N LYS A 634 31.32 14.56 38.60
CA LYS A 634 30.62 14.85 39.87
C LYS A 634 31.46 15.64 40.87
N PHE A 635 32.79 15.48 40.84
CA PHE A 635 33.72 16.17 41.75
C PHE A 635 34.53 17.30 41.08
N GLY A 636 34.18 17.71 39.85
CA GLY A 636 34.80 18.84 39.16
C GLY A 636 36.31 18.69 38.88
N LYS A 637 36.80 17.48 38.66
CA LYS A 637 38.22 17.19 38.40
C LYS A 637 38.48 16.98 36.91
N GLN A 638 39.41 17.75 36.32
CA GLN A 638 39.85 17.55 34.94
C GLN A 638 40.74 16.29 34.79
N PRO A 639 40.82 15.69 33.58
CA PRO A 639 41.68 14.53 33.31
C PRO A 639 43.13 14.80 33.68
N ILE A 640 43.74 13.89 34.44
CA ILE A 640 45.20 13.83 34.54
C ILE A 640 45.70 13.41 33.16
N ASN A 641 46.32 14.33 32.42
CA ASN A 641 47.00 14.02 31.16
C ASN A 641 48.08 12.95 31.44
N MET A 642 47.80 11.70 31.09
CA MET A 642 48.79 10.65 31.09
C MET A 642 49.79 10.92 29.94
N PRO A 643 51.11 10.94 30.19
CA PRO A 643 52.07 11.21 29.13
C PRO A 643 51.97 10.15 28.03
N ASN A 644 51.86 10.60 26.78
CA ASN A 644 51.99 9.76 25.59
C ASN A 644 53.28 8.93 25.69
N ARG A 645 53.16 7.62 25.95
CA ARG A 645 54.24 6.69 25.64
C ARG A 645 54.36 6.66 24.11
N ARG A 646 55.32 7.42 23.59
CA ARG A 646 55.86 7.24 22.24
C ARG A 646 56.18 5.76 22.05
N LEU A 647 55.38 5.07 21.25
CA LEU A 647 55.77 3.81 20.64
C LEU A 647 56.98 4.10 19.74
N GLN A 648 58.17 3.78 20.23
CA GLN A 648 59.35 3.66 19.37
C GLN A 648 59.09 2.50 18.41
N MET A 649 58.86 2.81 17.13
CA MET A 649 59.02 1.85 16.06
C MET A 649 60.48 1.40 16.03
N ARG A 650 60.73 0.10 16.20
CA ARG A 650 61.99 -0.53 15.77
C ARG A 650 61.85 -0.88 14.29
N PRO A 651 62.83 -0.58 13.44
CA PRO A 651 62.80 -1.00 12.05
C PRO A 651 63.18 -2.49 11.94
N ILE A 652 62.38 -3.25 11.20
CA ILE A 652 62.70 -4.06 10.01
C ILE A 652 61.39 -4.61 9.47
#